data_AF-A0A9J6CIA8-F1
#
_entry.id   AF-A0A9J6CIA8-F1
#
_cell.length_a   1.000
_cell.length_b   1.000
_cell.length_c   1.000
_cell.angle_alpha   90.00
_cell.angle_beta   90.00
_cell.angle_gamma   90.00
#
_symmetry.space_group_name_H-M   'P 1'
#
loop_
_entity.id
_entity.type
_entity.pdbx_description
1 polymer ?
#
loop_
_entity_poly.entity_id
_entity_poly.type
_entity_poly.pdbx_seq_one_letter_code
_entity_poly.pdbx_strand_id
1 'polypeptide(L)'
;MDMEESAEENSNAAGEQYEEEIVPKIITDEVFEEVTARSNIVIRDLQMAKQYSASEDMQKLLLVCQNLRQNILDEKEKIEQMKGEVVNAQARVQNVLKASVQDQEVIQSLKSEIELLKISVDASVLREQIAQEAMNVLREKLEKLQKEAEKYTDRGDAGEDGNAMISKKEGLRERDRMINEIEELQKKVQSQTKYIEELEERNIENEEKIKDLYRQLEDFSNDAFKGKRAFEQISNKLQEATDEKQYLADELKKYKQQAEAEHRIVVQQNMQMLGLRANLDKQTTQNNLNTMKLTRLTADFDNVSQLRDKLTSDLNTKNNILKLKEDENAKFRLENAKIIKSKEILMKKMMTIDASKATLENEILKLKNIISTFEKEREQTKKTIEQAKKYSDGLLRERDLVRKEMVKCTKTINDHRNHASIVEQQIKTLENEIKQFTHSEQKLTNTISKLKKEKEQLIEDLQNMSDKHDIIKEDLNSKVYQINDYKEKVVENQTRLVKTQHDLQSAQADIINLEKELQMSKDSYEELKEKIKLSVTQMEKLKEQIVMKEEELKKSQKHIEKIEKEKQGMKVEINSSLIALQHTKSELAEIKEENVKIIKTLRESDSGIEKLKKQLDNLISEKELITTQITRKCSEIELLNQKINMMQMALDRSNSQYNDRLEDIKLLKIEIKNLRSQRNLLARGIANTADMRQEVLQLNRVLVQERVRSRALENEMTTPMNVHRWRKLNGIDPDKAQLLSKVQSLQKRLLLQTSVLLKKDETIQTITEKVQYLEDFTSKLPSENIKEELMMTRHKLSAHTKKMKAALALSKIKNEDLKTRDSLIEEMRNNLMEVKRQLLNEKKEKNKLLETLREFRKSALETQKTIDEYKICGAGFKMNC
;
A
#
# COMPACT_ATOMS: atom_id res chain seq x y z
N MET A 1 -57.14 27.73 -33.31
CA MET A 1 -57.54 26.83 -32.22
C MET A 1 -56.31 26.20 -31.59
N ASP A 2 -55.57 26.80 -30.67
CA ASP A 2 -55.56 28.11 -29.94
C ASP A 2 -54.99 27.75 -28.55
N MET A 3 -54.02 28.43 -27.91
CA MET A 3 -53.11 29.50 -28.33
C MET A 3 -51.73 29.29 -27.68
N GLU A 4 -50.71 30.00 -28.16
CA GLU A 4 -49.49 30.31 -27.40
C GLU A 4 -49.72 31.49 -26.42
N GLU A 5 -48.65 31.91 -25.73
CA GLU A 5 -48.50 33.04 -24.76
C GLU A 5 -48.54 32.61 -23.27
N SER A 6 -47.39 32.49 -22.57
CA SER A 6 -46.37 33.48 -22.15
C SER A 6 -46.72 34.21 -20.85
N ALA A 7 -45.88 34.02 -19.83
CA ALA A 7 -45.55 35.02 -18.81
C ALA A 7 -44.40 34.50 -17.93
N GLU A 8 -43.26 35.20 -17.95
CA GLU A 8 -42.16 35.01 -17.01
C GLU A 8 -42.38 35.81 -15.70
N GLU A 9 -41.46 35.62 -14.76
CA GLU A 9 -41.10 36.52 -13.65
C GLU A 9 -41.86 36.48 -12.29
N ASN A 10 -41.10 35.96 -11.31
CA ASN A 10 -40.78 36.58 -10.02
C ASN A 10 -41.86 36.71 -8.92
N SER A 11 -41.73 35.91 -7.84
CA SER A 11 -40.79 36.27 -6.75
C SER A 11 -40.78 35.34 -5.51
N ASN A 12 -39.56 34.94 -5.13
CA ASN A 12 -38.98 34.79 -3.78
C ASN A 12 -39.78 34.17 -2.60
N ALA A 13 -39.31 32.99 -2.17
CA ALA A 13 -38.96 32.68 -0.76
C ALA A 13 -37.99 31.47 -0.72
N ALA A 14 -36.69 31.70 -0.92
CA ALA A 14 -35.71 31.83 0.16
C ALA A 14 -35.43 30.51 0.94
N GLY A 15 -34.45 29.73 0.45
CA GLY A 15 -34.00 28.49 1.08
C GLY A 15 -32.79 27.81 0.44
N GLU A 16 -32.03 28.49 -0.43
CA GLU A 16 -30.84 27.92 -1.04
C GLU A 16 -29.63 28.06 -0.10
N GLN A 17 -29.13 26.92 0.35
CA GLN A 17 -27.78 26.84 0.91
C GLN A 17 -26.79 26.92 -0.25
N TYR A 18 -26.26 28.11 -0.48
CA TYR A 18 -25.03 28.28 -1.27
C TYR A 18 -23.86 27.67 -0.49
N GLU A 19 -23.61 26.37 -0.69
CA GLU A 19 -22.24 25.86 -0.62
C GLU A 19 -21.51 26.41 -1.84
N GLU A 20 -20.88 27.58 -1.70
CA GLU A 20 -19.85 28.00 -2.64
C GLU A 20 -18.77 26.92 -2.67
N GLU A 21 -18.55 26.29 -3.83
CA GLU A 21 -17.32 25.55 -4.09
C GLU A 21 -16.17 26.57 -4.19
N ILE A 22 -15.65 26.98 -3.03
CA ILE A 22 -14.60 28.02 -2.85
C ILE A 22 -13.33 27.73 -3.66
N VAL A 23 -13.17 26.49 -4.16
CA VAL A 23 -12.09 26.10 -5.08
C VAL A 23 -12.71 25.52 -6.37
N PRO A 24 -12.56 26.20 -7.52
CA PRO A 24 -13.01 25.66 -8.81
C PRO A 24 -12.35 24.32 -9.12
N LYS A 25 -13.15 23.33 -9.56
CA LYS A 25 -12.66 21.99 -9.96
C LYS A 25 -11.62 22.02 -11.10
N ILE A 26 -11.53 23.13 -11.82
CA ILE A 26 -10.53 23.39 -12.86
C ILE A 26 -9.98 24.80 -12.62
N ILE A 27 -8.68 24.92 -12.35
CA ILE A 27 -7.99 26.21 -12.26
C ILE A 27 -7.66 26.68 -13.69
N THR A 28 -8.52 27.54 -14.23
CA THR A 28 -8.27 28.28 -15.48
C THR A 28 -7.16 29.32 -15.28
N ASP A 29 -6.55 29.79 -16.36
CA ASP A 29 -5.51 30.82 -16.30
C ASP A 29 -6.03 32.12 -15.67
N GLU A 30 -7.25 32.54 -16.03
CA GLU A 30 -7.93 33.70 -15.44
C GLU A 30 -8.07 33.61 -13.90
N VAL A 31 -8.48 32.46 -13.39
CA VAL A 31 -8.58 32.21 -11.93
C VAL A 31 -7.20 32.22 -11.27
N PHE A 32 -6.17 31.69 -11.95
CA PHE A 32 -4.81 31.70 -11.42
C PHE A 32 -4.22 33.11 -11.38
N GLU A 33 -4.43 33.92 -12.42
CA GLU A 33 -4.04 35.34 -12.46
C GLU A 33 -4.76 36.15 -11.38
N GLU A 34 -6.07 35.95 -11.20
CA GLU A 34 -6.82 36.62 -10.14
C GLU A 34 -6.33 36.24 -8.74
N VAL A 35 -6.11 34.94 -8.47
CA VAL A 35 -5.55 34.47 -7.19
C VAL A 35 -4.15 35.04 -6.96
N THR A 36 -3.33 35.14 -8.02
CA THR A 36 -1.98 35.73 -7.96
C THR A 36 -2.06 37.24 -7.64
N ALA A 37 -2.97 37.97 -8.28
CA ALA A 37 -3.18 39.40 -8.03
C ALA A 37 -3.67 39.66 -6.60
N ARG A 38 -4.69 38.93 -6.15
CA ARG A 38 -5.23 39.00 -4.77
C ARG A 38 -4.17 38.63 -3.73
N SER A 39 -3.35 37.60 -4.00
CA SER A 39 -2.24 37.20 -3.11
C SER A 39 -1.19 38.30 -2.94
N ASN A 40 -0.83 38.99 -4.03
CA ASN A 40 0.09 40.13 -3.97
C ASN A 40 -0.47 41.34 -3.20
N ILE A 41 -1.78 41.58 -3.26
CA ILE A 41 -2.45 42.60 -2.44
C ILE A 41 -2.37 42.21 -0.96
N VAL A 42 -2.70 40.96 -0.61
CA VAL A 42 -2.62 40.45 0.77
C VAL A 42 -1.20 40.54 1.33
N ILE A 43 -0.18 40.19 0.55
CA ILE A 43 1.24 40.36 0.92
C ILE A 43 1.54 41.83 1.25
N ARG A 44 1.09 42.78 0.41
CA ARG A 44 1.28 44.22 0.61
C ARG A 44 0.61 44.72 1.89
N ASP A 45 -0.63 44.30 2.13
CA ASP A 45 -1.41 44.71 3.31
C ASP A 45 -0.80 44.15 4.61
N LEU A 46 -0.32 42.90 4.60
CA LEU A 46 0.40 42.30 5.72
C LEU A 46 1.73 43.02 6.01
N GLN A 47 2.46 43.46 4.98
CA GLN A 47 3.66 44.29 5.14
C GLN A 47 3.33 45.66 5.74
N MET A 48 2.27 46.33 5.27
CA MET A 48 1.81 47.61 5.83
C MET A 48 1.33 47.47 7.29
N ALA A 49 0.70 46.34 7.63
CA ALA A 49 0.34 45.97 9.00
C ALA A 49 1.54 45.52 9.88
N LYS A 50 2.77 45.53 9.35
CA LYS A 50 4.02 45.08 9.99
C LYS A 50 4.01 43.60 10.42
N GLN A 51 3.17 42.76 9.80
CA GLN A 51 3.09 41.32 10.02
C GLN A 51 4.05 40.57 9.07
N TYR A 52 5.35 40.86 9.17
CA TYR A 52 6.35 40.40 8.21
C TYR A 52 6.43 38.87 8.05
N SER A 53 6.27 38.10 9.14
CA SER A 53 6.24 36.61 9.05
C SER A 53 5.11 36.11 8.16
N ALA A 54 3.89 36.63 8.35
CA ALA A 54 2.73 36.23 7.57
C ALA A 54 2.86 36.67 6.10
N SER A 55 3.48 37.82 5.84
CA SER A 55 3.84 38.24 4.48
C SER A 55 4.86 37.28 3.84
N GLU A 56 5.87 36.83 4.57
CA GLU A 56 6.92 35.94 4.05
C GLU A 56 6.34 34.55 3.74
N ASP A 57 5.48 34.04 4.60
CA ASP A 57 4.81 32.75 4.42
C ASP A 57 3.81 32.79 3.24
N MET A 58 3.05 33.88 3.09
CA MET A 58 2.18 34.08 1.92
C MET A 58 2.99 34.20 0.62
N GLN A 59 4.15 34.85 0.65
CA GLN A 59 5.05 34.98 -0.50
C GLN A 59 5.67 33.63 -0.90
N LYS A 60 6.06 32.78 0.08
CA LYS A 60 6.49 31.40 -0.17
C LYS A 60 5.38 30.56 -0.78
N LEU A 61 4.15 30.67 -0.24
CA LEU A 61 2.99 29.94 -0.75
C LEU A 61 2.70 30.32 -2.21
N LEU A 62 2.74 31.62 -2.55
CA LEU A 62 2.55 32.11 -3.91
C LEU A 62 3.61 31.56 -4.88
N LEU A 63 4.89 31.56 -4.47
CA LEU A 63 5.99 31.00 -5.27
C LEU A 63 5.83 29.49 -5.51
N VAL A 64 5.38 28.74 -4.49
CA VAL A 64 5.06 27.30 -4.64
C VAL A 64 3.90 27.10 -5.61
N CYS A 65 2.84 27.90 -5.55
CA CYS A 65 1.73 27.83 -6.50
C CYS A 65 2.18 28.12 -7.95
N GLN A 66 3.06 29.09 -8.16
CA GLN A 66 3.64 29.40 -9.48
C GLN A 66 4.49 28.25 -10.02
N ASN A 67 5.38 27.67 -9.21
CA ASN A 67 6.19 26.51 -9.61
C ASN A 67 5.32 25.28 -9.93
N LEU A 68 4.27 25.03 -9.15
CA LEU A 68 3.32 23.94 -9.44
C LEU A 68 2.52 24.20 -10.72
N ARG A 69 2.13 25.45 -11.02
CA ARG A 69 1.48 25.79 -12.30
C ARG A 69 2.42 25.55 -13.48
N GLN A 70 3.69 25.95 -13.38
CA GLN A 70 4.67 25.72 -14.44
C GLN A 70 4.86 24.22 -14.71
N ASN A 71 5.08 23.41 -13.66
CA ASN A 71 5.22 21.95 -13.81
C ASN A 71 3.99 21.31 -14.50
N ILE A 72 2.78 21.80 -14.22
CA ILE A 72 1.55 21.32 -14.87
C ILE A 72 1.50 21.70 -16.37
N LEU A 73 2.04 22.85 -16.76
CA LEU A 73 2.14 23.26 -18.17
C LEU A 73 3.21 22.41 -18.90
N ASP A 74 4.39 22.24 -18.30
CA ASP A 74 5.47 21.42 -18.86
C ASP A 74 5.04 19.95 -19.08
N GLU A 75 4.31 19.36 -18.13
CA GLU A 75 3.77 18.00 -18.29
C GLU A 75 2.65 17.91 -19.33
N LYS A 76 1.82 18.97 -19.50
CA LYS A 76 0.84 19.01 -20.60
C LYS A 76 1.54 19.03 -21.97
N GLU A 77 2.60 19.83 -22.12
CA GLU A 77 3.36 19.90 -23.37
C GLU A 77 4.01 18.54 -23.70
N LYS A 78 4.64 17.88 -22.72
CA LYS A 78 5.16 16.51 -22.89
C LYS A 78 4.09 15.52 -23.32
N ILE A 79 2.90 15.56 -22.72
CA ILE A 79 1.78 14.68 -23.10
C ILE A 79 1.36 14.93 -24.55
N GLU A 80 1.39 16.17 -25.02
CA GLU A 80 1.05 16.54 -26.40
C GLU A 80 2.13 16.10 -27.40
N GLN A 81 3.41 16.28 -27.08
CA GLN A 81 4.54 15.74 -27.84
C GLN A 81 4.47 14.21 -27.96
N MET A 82 4.25 13.50 -26.83
CA MET A 82 4.11 12.03 -26.80
C MET A 82 2.91 11.54 -27.63
N LYS A 83 1.79 12.27 -27.65
CA LYS A 83 0.65 11.94 -28.53
C LYS A 83 1.05 12.06 -30.02
N GLY A 84 1.80 13.10 -30.39
CA GLY A 84 2.34 13.26 -31.74
C GLY A 84 3.26 12.10 -32.15
N GLU A 85 4.15 11.65 -31.25
CA GLU A 85 5.01 10.50 -31.50
C GLU A 85 4.23 9.18 -31.69
N VAL A 86 3.19 8.94 -30.87
CA VAL A 86 2.31 7.77 -31.00
C VAL A 86 1.60 7.76 -32.36
N VAL A 87 1.07 8.89 -32.81
CA VAL A 87 0.44 9.00 -34.15
C VAL A 87 1.46 8.72 -35.26
N ASN A 88 2.67 9.26 -35.16
CA ASN A 88 3.76 9.02 -36.12
C ASN A 88 4.28 7.57 -36.10
N ALA A 89 4.25 6.88 -34.96
CA ALA A 89 4.54 5.45 -34.87
C ALA A 89 3.43 4.62 -35.52
N GLN A 90 2.16 4.95 -35.27
CA GLN A 90 1.00 4.26 -35.83
C GLN A 90 0.91 4.40 -37.36
N ALA A 91 1.25 5.57 -37.91
CA ALA A 91 1.37 5.78 -39.35
C ALA A 91 2.48 4.91 -39.98
N ARG A 92 3.65 4.80 -39.31
CA ARG A 92 4.74 3.91 -39.75
C ARG A 92 4.33 2.43 -39.76
N VAL A 93 3.63 1.97 -38.72
CA VAL A 93 3.11 0.59 -38.65
C VAL A 93 2.09 0.32 -39.76
N GLN A 94 1.18 1.25 -40.06
CA GLN A 94 0.24 1.09 -41.18
C GLN A 94 0.94 0.99 -42.54
N ASN A 95 2.01 1.75 -42.77
CA ASN A 95 2.76 1.68 -44.02
C ASN A 95 3.51 0.35 -44.18
N VAL A 96 4.12 -0.18 -43.10
CA VAL A 96 4.75 -1.52 -43.12
C VAL A 96 3.71 -2.62 -43.35
N LEU A 97 2.52 -2.53 -42.74
CA LEU A 97 1.43 -3.49 -42.98
C LEU A 97 0.96 -3.47 -44.44
N LYS A 98 0.85 -2.29 -45.07
CA LYS A 98 0.49 -2.18 -46.50
C LYS A 98 1.55 -2.81 -47.40
N ALA A 99 2.84 -2.55 -47.15
CA ALA A 99 3.93 -3.20 -47.90
C ALA A 99 3.90 -4.72 -47.75
N SER A 100 3.72 -5.22 -46.52
CA SER A 100 3.64 -6.66 -46.25
C SER A 100 2.47 -7.36 -46.95
N VAL A 101 1.34 -6.67 -47.18
CA VAL A 101 0.21 -7.23 -47.95
C VAL A 101 0.57 -7.29 -49.44
N GLN A 102 1.20 -6.26 -49.99
CA GLN A 102 1.65 -6.23 -51.38
C GLN A 102 2.71 -7.32 -51.65
N ASP A 103 3.68 -7.49 -50.75
CA ASP A 103 4.67 -8.58 -50.84
C ASP A 103 3.98 -9.96 -50.81
N GLN A 104 2.93 -10.12 -50.02
CA GLN A 104 2.19 -11.37 -49.91
C GLN A 104 1.39 -11.70 -51.18
N GLU A 105 0.84 -10.69 -51.86
CA GLU A 105 0.20 -10.82 -53.18
C GLU A 105 1.22 -11.24 -54.26
N VAL A 106 2.41 -10.60 -54.31
CA VAL A 106 3.50 -10.95 -55.24
C VAL A 106 4.04 -12.36 -54.99
N ILE A 107 4.18 -12.77 -53.73
CA ILE A 107 4.56 -14.15 -53.37
C ILE A 107 3.49 -15.15 -53.86
N GLN A 108 2.21 -14.76 -53.86
CA GLN A 108 1.12 -15.64 -54.28
C GLN A 108 1.05 -15.77 -55.81
N SER A 109 1.29 -14.69 -56.57
CA SER A 109 1.42 -14.78 -58.03
C SER A 109 2.62 -15.64 -58.46
N LEU A 110 3.80 -15.41 -57.87
CA LEU A 110 5.00 -16.21 -58.16
C LEU A 110 4.83 -17.70 -57.82
N LYS A 111 4.09 -18.03 -56.75
CA LYS A 111 3.75 -19.42 -56.43
C LYS A 111 2.88 -20.07 -57.51
N SER A 112 1.87 -19.36 -58.02
CA SER A 112 1.01 -19.87 -59.10
C SER A 112 1.77 -20.07 -60.41
N GLU A 113 2.74 -19.19 -60.71
CA GLU A 113 3.61 -19.29 -61.88
C GLU A 113 4.58 -20.48 -61.78
N ILE A 114 5.16 -20.73 -60.60
CA ILE A 114 5.98 -21.92 -60.32
C ILE A 114 5.16 -23.21 -60.45
N GLU A 115 3.88 -23.21 -60.06
CA GLU A 115 3.00 -24.37 -60.15
C GLU A 115 2.63 -24.69 -61.61
N LEU A 116 2.36 -23.68 -62.42
CA LEU A 116 2.20 -23.80 -63.88
C LEU A 116 3.48 -24.30 -64.56
N LEU A 117 4.64 -23.76 -64.19
CA LEU A 117 5.93 -24.19 -64.73
C LEU A 117 6.23 -25.65 -64.39
N LYS A 118 5.94 -26.13 -63.16
CA LYS A 118 6.05 -27.55 -62.81
C LYS A 118 5.21 -28.44 -63.70
N ILE A 119 3.92 -28.11 -63.90
CA ILE A 119 3.03 -28.87 -64.79
C ILE A 119 3.60 -28.92 -66.22
N SER A 120 4.19 -27.83 -66.71
CA SER A 120 4.84 -27.79 -68.03
C SER A 120 6.10 -28.66 -68.12
N VAL A 121 6.90 -28.73 -67.04
CA VAL A 121 8.11 -29.55 -66.94
C VAL A 121 7.76 -31.03 -66.84
N ASP A 122 6.79 -31.41 -66.01
CA ASP A 122 6.32 -32.79 -65.89
C ASP A 122 5.73 -33.28 -67.24
N ALA A 123 5.00 -32.41 -67.96
CA ALA A 123 4.53 -32.68 -69.32
C ALA A 123 5.63 -32.70 -70.39
N SER A 124 6.83 -32.17 -70.09
CA SER A 124 8.02 -32.31 -70.96
C SER A 124 8.75 -33.62 -70.66
N VAL A 125 8.98 -33.93 -69.39
CA VAL A 125 9.61 -35.18 -68.92
C VAL A 125 8.79 -36.40 -69.38
N LEU A 126 7.46 -36.35 -69.31
CA LEU A 126 6.61 -37.43 -69.82
C LEU A 126 6.76 -37.63 -71.34
N ARG A 127 6.90 -36.54 -72.13
CA ARG A 127 7.15 -36.62 -73.56
C ARG A 127 8.54 -37.19 -73.88
N GLU A 128 9.55 -36.80 -73.11
CA GLU A 128 10.90 -37.33 -73.22
C GLU A 128 10.96 -38.82 -72.83
N GLN A 129 10.23 -39.24 -71.79
CA GLN A 129 10.13 -40.63 -71.37
C GLN A 129 9.46 -41.51 -72.44
N ILE A 130 8.37 -41.04 -73.05
CA ILE A 130 7.72 -41.72 -74.19
C ILE A 130 8.67 -41.81 -75.40
N ALA A 131 9.43 -40.75 -75.69
CA ALA A 131 10.43 -40.76 -76.76
C ALA A 131 11.58 -41.75 -76.47
N GLN A 132 12.01 -41.85 -75.21
CA GLN A 132 13.07 -42.76 -74.77
C GLN A 132 12.62 -44.22 -74.78
N GLU A 133 11.37 -44.49 -74.39
CA GLU A 133 10.74 -45.81 -74.55
C GLU A 133 10.62 -46.21 -76.03
N ALA A 134 10.22 -45.27 -76.91
CA ALA A 134 10.22 -45.51 -78.35
C ALA A 134 11.65 -45.76 -78.91
N MET A 135 12.67 -45.01 -78.46
CA MET A 135 14.07 -45.28 -78.82
C MET A 135 14.55 -46.65 -78.31
N ASN A 136 14.16 -47.06 -77.11
CA ASN A 136 14.54 -48.37 -76.57
C ASN A 136 13.86 -49.52 -77.32
N VAL A 137 12.59 -49.37 -77.73
CA VAL A 137 11.92 -50.34 -78.62
C VAL A 137 12.58 -50.38 -80.01
N LEU A 138 13.07 -49.26 -80.53
CA LEU A 138 13.83 -49.22 -81.79
C LEU A 138 15.23 -49.82 -81.63
N ARG A 139 15.90 -49.64 -80.48
CA ARG A 139 17.18 -50.30 -80.15
C ARG A 139 17.01 -51.81 -80.00
N GLU A 140 15.97 -52.29 -79.32
CA GLU A 140 15.67 -53.73 -79.26
C GLU A 140 15.38 -54.31 -80.64
N LYS A 141 14.69 -53.57 -81.52
CA LYS A 141 14.47 -54.00 -82.92
C LYS A 141 15.77 -54.04 -83.72
N LEU A 142 16.65 -53.05 -83.56
CA LEU A 142 17.97 -53.07 -84.17
C LEU A 142 18.84 -54.21 -83.64
N GLU A 143 18.84 -54.46 -82.32
CA GLU A 143 19.63 -55.54 -81.72
C GLU A 143 19.09 -56.93 -82.09
N LYS A 144 17.77 -57.08 -82.30
CA LYS A 144 17.15 -58.29 -82.86
C LYS A 144 17.54 -58.48 -84.33
N LEU A 145 17.45 -57.44 -85.17
CA LEU A 145 17.86 -57.50 -86.58
C LEU A 145 19.38 -57.73 -86.75
N GLN A 146 20.20 -57.18 -85.86
CA GLN A 146 21.66 -57.35 -85.89
C GLN A 146 22.09 -58.73 -85.38
N LYS A 147 21.30 -59.37 -84.49
CA LYS A 147 21.47 -60.79 -84.09
C LYS A 147 20.86 -61.79 -85.06
N GLU A 148 19.97 -61.36 -85.96
CA GLU A 148 19.45 -62.16 -87.08
C GLU A 148 20.32 -62.08 -88.34
N ALA A 149 21.17 -61.05 -88.48
CA ALA A 149 22.09 -60.87 -89.60
C ALA A 149 23.39 -61.71 -89.54
N GLU A 150 23.72 -62.32 -88.40
CA GLU A 150 24.97 -63.09 -88.21
C GLU A 150 24.79 -64.63 -88.27
N LYS A 151 23.67 -65.14 -88.81
CA LYS A 151 23.38 -66.58 -88.87
C LYS A 151 23.02 -67.18 -90.24
N TYR A 152 23.20 -66.44 -91.33
CA TYR A 152 22.99 -66.96 -92.69
C TYR A 152 24.07 -66.50 -93.69
N THR A 153 25.23 -67.16 -93.68
CA THR A 153 26.02 -67.48 -94.89
C THR A 153 26.97 -68.66 -94.59
N ASP A 154 26.56 -69.87 -94.97
CA ASP A 154 27.47 -71.01 -95.18
C ASP A 154 26.95 -71.85 -96.37
N ARG A 155 27.89 -72.44 -97.13
CA ARG A 155 27.76 -73.42 -98.24
C ARG A 155 27.40 -72.95 -99.66
N GLY A 156 28.47 -72.85 -100.48
CA GLY A 156 28.73 -73.79 -101.61
C GLY A 156 28.04 -73.57 -102.97
N ASP A 157 28.54 -74.11 -104.10
CA ASP A 157 29.80 -74.81 -104.43
C ASP A 157 29.93 -74.99 -105.98
N ALA A 158 31.13 -75.39 -106.49
CA ALA A 158 31.46 -75.90 -107.85
C ALA A 158 31.32 -74.96 -109.10
N GLY A 159 32.07 -75.12 -110.21
CA GLY A 159 33.22 -75.99 -110.51
C GLY A 159 33.63 -76.06 -112.02
N GLU A 160 34.94 -76.21 -112.28
CA GLU A 160 35.66 -76.89 -113.40
C GLU A 160 35.58 -76.52 -114.93
N ASP A 161 36.79 -76.35 -115.50
CA ASP A 161 37.40 -76.84 -116.77
C ASP A 161 36.80 -76.72 -118.21
N GLY A 162 37.71 -76.47 -119.19
CA GLY A 162 37.82 -77.38 -120.37
C GLY A 162 38.00 -76.86 -121.83
N ASN A 163 39.26 -76.82 -122.31
CA ASN A 163 39.75 -77.27 -123.65
C ASN A 163 39.55 -76.53 -125.03
N ALA A 164 40.69 -76.06 -125.59
CA ALA A 164 41.43 -76.59 -126.78
C ALA A 164 41.17 -76.22 -128.29
N MET A 165 42.28 -75.79 -128.94
CA MET A 165 42.91 -76.31 -130.20
C MET A 165 42.93 -75.48 -131.52
N ILE A 166 44.03 -75.68 -132.28
CA ILE A 166 44.34 -75.48 -133.75
C ILE A 166 45.34 -74.32 -134.00
N SER A 167 46.67 -74.54 -134.13
CA SER A 167 47.49 -75.12 -135.25
C SER A 167 47.78 -74.14 -136.41
N LYS A 168 48.89 -74.15 -137.19
CA LYS A 168 50.34 -74.51 -137.13
C LYS A 168 50.86 -74.53 -138.60
N LYS A 169 52.14 -74.20 -138.82
CA LYS A 169 53.02 -74.53 -139.97
C LYS A 169 52.89 -73.78 -141.32
N GLU A 170 53.91 -72.94 -141.52
CA GLU A 170 54.83 -72.87 -142.67
C GLU A 170 54.60 -73.83 -143.86
N GLY A 171 54.75 -73.26 -145.06
CA GLY A 171 55.52 -73.94 -146.11
C GLY A 171 54.73 -74.64 -147.22
N LEU A 172 54.91 -74.19 -148.47
CA LEU A 172 55.21 -75.15 -149.55
C LEU A 172 54.29 -75.08 -150.78
N ARG A 173 53.56 -73.98 -151.00
CA ARG A 173 53.14 -73.54 -152.35
C ARG A 173 53.54 -72.06 -152.50
N GLU A 174 54.86 -71.90 -152.61
CA GLU A 174 55.74 -70.76 -152.28
C GLU A 174 55.55 -69.46 -153.09
N ARG A 175 54.35 -69.21 -153.62
CA ARG A 175 54.01 -67.94 -154.25
C ARG A 175 52.53 -67.58 -154.08
N ASP A 176 51.65 -68.56 -154.23
CA ASP A 176 50.20 -68.30 -154.22
C ASP A 176 49.57 -68.29 -152.81
N ARG A 177 50.25 -68.83 -151.77
CA ARG A 177 49.80 -68.68 -150.38
C ARG A 177 50.03 -67.29 -149.80
N MET A 178 51.12 -66.62 -150.19
CA MET A 178 51.57 -65.35 -149.59
C MET A 178 50.58 -64.20 -149.81
N ILE A 179 49.74 -64.26 -150.86
CA ILE A 179 48.76 -63.22 -151.16
C ILE A 179 47.53 -63.34 -150.23
N ASN A 180 47.02 -64.55 -150.00
CA ASN A 180 45.85 -64.75 -149.13
C ASN A 180 46.16 -64.55 -147.64
N GLU A 181 47.37 -64.91 -147.17
CA GLU A 181 47.76 -64.67 -145.77
C GLU A 181 47.86 -63.17 -145.43
N ILE A 182 48.20 -62.31 -146.40
CA ILE A 182 48.24 -60.85 -146.19
C ILE A 182 46.83 -60.28 -145.96
N GLU A 183 45.82 -60.72 -146.72
CA GLU A 183 44.43 -60.24 -146.53
C GLU A 183 43.82 -60.69 -145.19
N GLU A 184 44.09 -61.93 -144.74
CA GLU A 184 43.61 -62.38 -143.42
C GLU A 184 44.30 -61.65 -142.26
N LEU A 185 45.60 -61.37 -142.37
CA LEU A 185 46.33 -60.61 -141.36
C LEU A 185 45.85 -59.14 -141.30
N GLN A 186 45.54 -58.51 -142.43
CA GLN A 186 44.97 -57.15 -142.44
C GLN A 186 43.60 -57.09 -141.72
N LYS A 187 42.73 -58.09 -141.90
CA LYS A 187 41.45 -58.16 -141.16
C LYS A 187 41.65 -58.37 -139.66
N LYS A 188 42.61 -59.21 -139.25
CA LYS A 188 42.94 -59.39 -137.82
C LYS A 188 43.46 -58.10 -137.19
N VAL A 189 44.36 -57.37 -137.86
CA VAL A 189 44.86 -56.08 -137.37
C VAL A 189 43.70 -55.10 -137.14
N GLN A 190 42.80 -54.90 -138.11
CA GLN A 190 41.63 -54.02 -137.94
C GLN A 190 40.72 -54.42 -136.77
N SER A 191 40.53 -55.73 -136.54
CA SER A 191 39.74 -56.19 -135.39
C SER A 191 40.43 -55.91 -134.04
N GLN A 192 41.76 -55.97 -133.98
CA GLN A 192 42.52 -55.64 -132.78
C GLN A 192 42.59 -54.14 -132.52
N THR A 193 42.65 -53.29 -133.57
CA THR A 193 42.63 -51.82 -133.39
C THR A 193 41.35 -51.37 -132.71
N LYS A 194 40.18 -51.85 -133.16
CA LYS A 194 38.88 -51.53 -132.52
C LYS A 194 38.79 -52.00 -131.06
N TYR A 195 39.32 -53.18 -130.77
CA TYR A 195 39.34 -53.69 -129.39
C TYR A 195 40.26 -52.87 -128.47
N ILE A 196 41.32 -52.26 -129.01
CA ILE A 196 42.17 -51.32 -128.28
C ILE A 196 41.41 -50.00 -128.05
N GLU A 197 40.75 -49.45 -129.07
CA GLU A 197 39.92 -48.23 -128.95
C GLU A 197 38.81 -48.39 -127.87
N GLU A 198 38.08 -49.51 -127.87
CA GLU A 198 37.05 -49.81 -126.85
C GLU A 198 37.61 -50.01 -125.43
N LEU A 199 38.87 -50.40 -125.30
CA LEU A 199 39.56 -50.51 -124.01
C LEU A 199 40.09 -49.15 -123.53
N GLU A 200 40.56 -48.29 -124.44
CA GLU A 200 41.00 -46.93 -124.13
C GLU A 200 39.82 -46.06 -123.65
N GLU A 201 38.66 -46.12 -124.32
CA GLU A 201 37.44 -45.42 -123.85
C GLU A 201 37.02 -45.88 -122.44
N ARG A 202 37.02 -47.21 -122.18
CA ARG A 202 36.74 -47.74 -120.84
C ARG A 202 37.75 -47.31 -119.79
N ASN A 203 39.01 -47.11 -120.16
CA ASN A 203 40.03 -46.66 -119.23
C ASN A 203 39.80 -45.19 -118.83
N ILE A 204 39.47 -44.34 -119.82
CA ILE A 204 39.11 -42.93 -119.59
C ILE A 204 37.88 -42.81 -118.69
N GLU A 205 36.80 -43.57 -118.97
CA GLU A 205 35.61 -43.58 -118.09
C GLU A 205 35.93 -44.00 -116.65
N ASN A 206 36.85 -44.95 -116.46
CA ASN A 206 37.25 -45.41 -115.14
C ASN A 206 38.14 -44.38 -114.42
N GLU A 207 39.02 -43.67 -115.14
CA GLU A 207 39.78 -42.55 -114.58
C GLU A 207 38.88 -41.39 -114.13
N GLU A 208 37.81 -41.08 -114.87
CA GLU A 208 36.82 -40.07 -114.45
C GLU A 208 36.05 -40.52 -113.21
N LYS A 209 35.53 -41.76 -113.19
CA LYS A 209 34.86 -42.33 -112.00
C LYS A 209 35.76 -42.33 -110.76
N ILE A 210 37.06 -42.61 -110.93
CA ILE A 210 38.05 -42.55 -109.84
C ILE A 210 38.21 -41.11 -109.32
N LYS A 211 38.30 -40.11 -110.21
CA LYS A 211 38.38 -38.68 -109.81
C LYS A 211 37.14 -38.23 -109.04
N ASP A 212 35.94 -38.61 -109.50
CA ASP A 212 34.69 -38.29 -108.81
C ASP A 212 34.57 -38.97 -107.44
N LEU A 213 34.99 -40.24 -107.32
CA LEU A 213 35.03 -40.93 -106.03
C LEU A 213 36.02 -40.29 -105.05
N TYR A 214 37.21 -39.87 -105.51
CA TYR A 214 38.14 -39.12 -104.65
C TYR A 214 37.53 -37.82 -104.15
N ARG A 215 36.84 -37.08 -105.02
CA ARG A 215 36.18 -35.82 -104.66
C ARG A 215 35.06 -36.01 -103.62
N GLN A 216 34.21 -37.02 -103.81
CA GLN A 216 33.18 -37.38 -102.83
C GLN A 216 33.79 -37.80 -101.48
N LEU A 217 34.90 -38.54 -101.50
CA LEU A 217 35.58 -38.99 -100.28
C LEU A 217 36.22 -37.81 -99.51
N GLU A 218 36.73 -36.81 -100.24
CA GLU A 218 37.23 -35.56 -99.67
C GLU A 218 36.09 -34.71 -99.06
N ASP A 219 34.94 -34.59 -99.74
CA ASP A 219 33.74 -33.92 -99.21
C ASP A 219 33.19 -34.61 -97.96
N PHE A 220 33.05 -35.94 -97.96
CA PHE A 220 32.62 -36.72 -96.79
C PHE A 220 33.60 -36.59 -95.61
N SER A 221 34.90 -36.56 -95.88
CA SER A 221 35.93 -36.34 -94.84
C SER A 221 35.78 -34.96 -94.20
N ASN A 222 35.59 -33.92 -95.02
CA ASN A 222 35.39 -32.55 -94.55
C ASN A 222 34.11 -32.39 -93.72
N ASP A 223 33.00 -33.01 -94.12
CA ASP A 223 31.74 -32.95 -93.37
C ASP A 223 31.78 -33.80 -92.08
N ALA A 224 32.46 -34.95 -92.08
CA ALA A 224 32.73 -35.70 -90.85
C ALA A 224 33.56 -34.88 -89.85
N PHE A 225 34.55 -34.10 -90.31
CA PHE A 225 35.35 -33.23 -89.46
C PHE A 225 34.54 -32.06 -88.89
N LYS A 226 33.69 -31.42 -89.70
CA LYS A 226 32.74 -30.39 -89.22
C LYS A 226 31.78 -30.96 -88.18
N GLY A 227 31.21 -32.14 -88.43
CA GLY A 227 30.31 -32.84 -87.51
C GLY A 227 30.97 -33.16 -86.17
N LYS A 228 32.20 -33.69 -86.18
CA LYS A 228 32.97 -33.96 -84.96
C LYS A 228 33.24 -32.68 -84.16
N ARG A 229 33.64 -31.59 -84.82
CA ARG A 229 33.90 -30.30 -84.17
C ARG A 229 32.65 -29.67 -83.57
N ALA A 230 31.49 -29.81 -84.23
CA ALA A 230 30.20 -29.38 -83.68
C ALA A 230 29.78 -30.23 -82.47
N PHE A 231 30.01 -31.55 -82.52
CA PHE A 231 29.75 -32.46 -81.41
C PHE A 231 30.61 -32.13 -80.18
N GLU A 232 31.92 -31.90 -80.35
CA GLU A 232 32.81 -31.49 -79.26
C GLU A 232 32.37 -30.14 -78.63
N GLN A 233 31.93 -29.17 -79.43
CA GLN A 233 31.40 -27.90 -78.92
C GLN A 233 30.09 -28.06 -78.13
N ILE A 234 29.19 -28.94 -78.57
CA ILE A 234 27.94 -29.23 -77.85
C ILE A 234 28.23 -30.03 -76.57
N SER A 235 29.16 -30.99 -76.60
CA SER A 235 29.58 -31.77 -75.45
C SER A 235 30.20 -30.90 -74.36
N ASN A 236 31.03 -29.92 -74.72
CA ASN A 236 31.62 -28.99 -73.76
C ASN A 236 30.56 -28.08 -73.12
N LYS A 237 29.64 -27.52 -73.92
CA LYS A 237 28.51 -26.72 -73.40
C LYS A 237 27.57 -27.52 -72.50
N LEU A 238 27.37 -28.82 -72.80
CA LEU A 238 26.60 -29.72 -71.95
C LEU A 238 27.31 -29.93 -70.60
N GLN A 239 28.63 -30.12 -70.61
CA GLN A 239 29.44 -30.26 -69.40
C GLN A 239 29.40 -28.99 -68.54
N GLU A 240 29.61 -27.82 -69.16
CA GLU A 240 29.50 -26.50 -68.51
C GLU A 240 28.12 -26.34 -67.83
N ALA A 241 27.03 -26.65 -68.54
CA ALA A 241 25.68 -26.59 -67.98
C ALA A 241 25.41 -27.63 -66.88
N THR A 242 26.05 -28.82 -66.91
CA THR A 242 25.95 -29.78 -65.79
C THR A 242 26.72 -29.34 -64.56
N ASP A 243 27.87 -28.69 -64.74
CA ASP A 243 28.71 -28.18 -63.65
C ASP A 243 28.04 -26.97 -62.97
N GLU A 244 27.47 -26.04 -63.76
CA GLU A 244 26.63 -24.94 -63.25
C GLU A 244 25.40 -25.47 -62.49
N LYS A 245 24.73 -26.50 -62.99
CA LYS A 245 23.58 -27.13 -62.32
C LYS A 245 23.99 -27.77 -60.99
N GLN A 246 25.16 -28.42 -60.90
CA GLN A 246 25.67 -28.95 -59.64
C GLN A 246 26.02 -27.84 -58.64
N TYR A 247 26.69 -26.77 -59.11
CA TYR A 247 26.99 -25.60 -58.29
C TYR A 247 25.73 -24.97 -57.68
N LEU A 248 24.70 -24.71 -58.50
CA LEU A 248 23.42 -24.16 -58.06
C LEU A 248 22.68 -25.11 -57.10
N ALA A 249 22.78 -26.43 -57.30
CA ALA A 249 22.19 -27.42 -56.39
C ALA A 249 22.85 -27.39 -54.99
N ASP A 250 24.17 -27.24 -54.93
CA ASP A 250 24.92 -27.13 -53.67
C ASP A 250 24.70 -25.77 -52.97
N GLU A 251 24.55 -24.68 -53.72
CA GLU A 251 24.11 -23.39 -53.15
C GLU A 251 22.71 -23.48 -52.56
N LEU A 252 21.74 -24.05 -53.30
CA LEU A 252 20.36 -24.21 -52.82
C LEU A 252 20.30 -25.10 -51.57
N LYS A 253 21.19 -26.10 -51.47
CA LYS A 253 21.37 -26.93 -50.27
C LYS A 253 21.94 -26.15 -49.09
N LYS A 254 22.93 -25.26 -49.29
CA LYS A 254 23.41 -24.33 -48.26
C LYS A 254 22.31 -23.39 -47.78
N TYR A 255 21.59 -22.74 -48.69
CA TYR A 255 20.51 -21.82 -48.34
C TYR A 255 19.37 -22.51 -47.58
N LYS A 256 19.02 -23.76 -47.93
CA LYS A 256 18.08 -24.56 -47.12
C LYS A 256 18.59 -24.82 -45.71
N GLN A 257 19.84 -25.26 -45.55
CA GLN A 257 20.43 -25.51 -44.22
C GLN A 257 20.48 -24.24 -43.37
N GLN A 258 20.79 -23.10 -43.98
CA GLN A 258 20.78 -21.80 -43.31
C GLN A 258 19.36 -21.39 -42.90
N ALA A 259 18.37 -21.48 -43.79
CA ALA A 259 16.97 -21.19 -43.48
C ALA A 259 16.40 -22.10 -42.36
N GLU A 260 16.77 -23.38 -42.32
CA GLU A 260 16.39 -24.28 -41.22
C GLU A 260 17.11 -23.95 -39.90
N ALA A 261 18.32 -23.39 -39.93
CA ALA A 261 19.02 -22.93 -38.74
C ALA A 261 18.38 -21.64 -38.19
N GLU A 262 18.11 -20.67 -39.06
CA GLU A 262 17.41 -19.42 -38.72
C GLU A 262 15.99 -19.71 -38.19
N HIS A 263 15.25 -20.62 -38.82
CA HIS A 263 13.92 -21.03 -38.34
C HIS A 263 13.97 -21.64 -36.93
N ARG A 264 14.97 -22.47 -36.63
CA ARG A 264 15.18 -23.01 -35.27
C ARG A 264 15.45 -21.91 -34.24
N ILE A 265 16.24 -20.90 -34.59
CA ILE A 265 16.51 -19.73 -33.74
C ILE A 265 15.21 -18.93 -33.50
N VAL A 266 14.42 -18.65 -34.53
CA VAL A 266 13.15 -17.93 -34.42
C VAL A 266 12.15 -18.67 -33.54
N VAL A 267 12.03 -20.00 -33.67
CA VAL A 267 11.16 -20.81 -32.80
C VAL A 267 11.64 -20.77 -31.34
N GLN A 268 12.94 -20.86 -31.10
CA GLN A 268 13.52 -20.76 -29.75
C GLN A 268 13.28 -19.38 -29.12
N GLN A 269 13.48 -18.30 -29.88
CA GLN A 269 13.20 -16.93 -29.45
C GLN A 269 11.70 -16.72 -29.17
N ASN A 270 10.80 -17.26 -29.99
CA ASN A 270 9.36 -17.20 -29.76
C ASN A 270 8.95 -17.93 -28.46
N MET A 271 9.54 -19.09 -28.16
CA MET A 271 9.33 -19.77 -26.86
C MET A 271 9.85 -18.94 -25.68
N GLN A 272 11.00 -18.29 -25.81
CA GLN A 272 11.52 -17.38 -24.78
C GLN A 272 10.59 -16.17 -24.58
N MET A 273 10.11 -15.55 -25.66
CA MET A 273 9.16 -14.43 -25.61
C MET A 273 7.83 -14.80 -24.97
N LEU A 274 7.31 -16.01 -25.24
CA LEU A 274 6.13 -16.56 -24.54
C LEU A 274 6.37 -16.74 -23.05
N GLY A 275 7.53 -17.27 -22.65
CA GLY A 275 7.92 -17.41 -21.24
C GLY A 275 8.05 -16.06 -20.53
N LEU A 276 8.66 -15.06 -21.20
CA LEU A 276 8.78 -13.70 -20.68
C LEU A 276 7.43 -13.00 -20.54
N ARG A 277 6.51 -13.15 -21.51
CA ARG A 277 5.13 -12.63 -21.40
C ARG A 277 4.38 -13.25 -20.23
N ALA A 278 4.41 -14.58 -20.09
CA ALA A 278 3.76 -15.26 -18.97
C ALA A 278 4.32 -14.85 -17.60
N ASN A 279 5.62 -14.53 -17.51
CA ASN A 279 6.22 -13.97 -16.30
C ASN A 279 5.81 -12.50 -16.08
N LEU A 280 5.71 -11.69 -17.13
CA LEU A 280 5.22 -10.31 -17.06
C LEU A 280 3.78 -10.26 -16.54
N ASP A 281 2.89 -11.12 -17.05
CA ASP A 281 1.49 -11.18 -16.61
C ASP A 281 1.38 -11.59 -15.12
N LYS A 282 2.21 -12.55 -14.68
CA LYS A 282 2.31 -12.93 -13.26
C LYS A 282 2.81 -11.77 -12.39
N GLN A 283 3.85 -11.06 -12.81
CA GLN A 283 4.35 -9.90 -12.08
C GLN A 283 3.30 -8.77 -12.04
N THR A 284 2.60 -8.52 -13.15
CA THR A 284 1.57 -7.48 -13.25
C THR A 284 0.38 -7.79 -12.33
N THR A 285 -0.11 -9.02 -12.34
CA THR A 285 -1.19 -9.45 -11.42
C THR A 285 -0.77 -9.39 -9.95
N GLN A 286 0.47 -9.78 -9.63
CA GLN A 286 1.00 -9.67 -8.27
C GLN A 286 1.22 -8.21 -7.84
N ASN A 287 1.64 -7.34 -8.74
CA ASN A 287 1.79 -5.91 -8.47
C ASN A 287 0.43 -5.25 -8.24
N ASN A 288 -0.58 -5.55 -9.05
CA ASN A 288 -1.96 -5.10 -8.83
C ASN A 288 -2.51 -5.55 -7.46
N LEU A 289 -2.26 -6.80 -7.06
CA LEU A 289 -2.65 -7.31 -5.75
C LEU A 289 -1.93 -6.56 -4.60
N ASN A 290 -0.65 -6.22 -4.79
CA ASN A 290 0.10 -5.42 -3.82
C ASN A 290 -0.39 -3.97 -3.76
N THR A 291 -0.75 -3.35 -4.90
CA THR A 291 -1.37 -2.02 -4.96
C THR A 291 -2.69 -2.01 -4.19
N MET A 292 -3.57 -3.00 -4.38
CA MET A 292 -4.81 -3.11 -3.60
C MET A 292 -4.57 -3.25 -2.09
N LYS A 293 -3.55 -4.03 -1.68
CA LYS A 293 -3.15 -4.15 -0.27
C LYS A 293 -2.62 -2.83 0.28
N LEU A 294 -1.81 -2.11 -0.49
CA LEU A 294 -1.30 -0.78 -0.13
C LEU A 294 -2.45 0.20 0.06
N THR A 295 -3.36 0.33 -0.91
CA THR A 295 -4.53 1.23 -0.82
C THR A 295 -5.37 0.93 0.43
N ARG A 296 -5.58 -0.34 0.75
CA ARG A 296 -6.29 -0.75 1.97
C ARG A 296 -5.52 -0.36 3.24
N LEU A 297 -4.21 -0.63 3.29
CA LEU A 297 -3.36 -0.25 4.44
C LEU A 297 -3.30 1.27 4.63
N THR A 298 -3.30 2.06 3.56
CA THR A 298 -3.41 3.53 3.63
C THR A 298 -4.75 3.95 4.23
N ALA A 299 -5.87 3.40 3.75
CA ALA A 299 -7.20 3.70 4.30
C ALA A 299 -7.33 3.28 5.79
N ASP A 300 -6.81 2.11 6.16
CA ASP A 300 -6.77 1.64 7.55
C ASP A 300 -5.87 2.55 8.43
N PHE A 301 -4.75 3.05 7.90
CA PHE A 301 -3.89 4.03 8.57
C PHE A 301 -4.57 5.39 8.75
N ASP A 302 -5.25 5.91 7.73
CA ASP A 302 -5.99 7.17 7.81
C ASP A 302 -7.13 7.09 8.83
N ASN A 303 -7.85 5.96 8.85
CA ASN A 303 -8.88 5.68 9.87
C ASN A 303 -8.29 5.69 11.29
N VAL A 304 -7.12 5.06 11.50
CA VAL A 304 -6.41 5.08 12.80
C VAL A 304 -5.89 6.47 13.16
N SER A 305 -5.42 7.25 12.18
CA SER A 305 -4.99 8.65 12.37
C SER A 305 -6.16 9.53 12.81
N GLN A 306 -7.32 9.44 12.13
CA GLN A 306 -8.54 10.14 12.54
C GLN A 306 -9.03 9.71 13.93
N LEU A 307 -8.91 8.42 14.29
CA LEU A 307 -9.27 7.93 15.61
C LEU A 307 -8.32 8.48 16.69
N ARG A 308 -7.00 8.51 16.42
CA ARG A 308 -6.00 9.16 17.29
C ARG A 308 -6.34 10.63 17.52
N ASP A 309 -6.71 11.37 16.47
CA ASP A 309 -6.96 12.81 16.58
C ASP A 309 -8.25 13.10 17.37
N LYS A 310 -9.31 12.29 17.18
CA LYS A 310 -10.51 12.30 18.03
C LYS A 310 -10.18 11.98 19.49
N LEU A 311 -9.41 10.92 19.77
CA LEU A 311 -8.99 10.56 21.13
C LEU A 311 -8.09 11.63 21.77
N THR A 312 -7.26 12.31 20.98
CA THR A 312 -6.39 13.41 21.46
C THR A 312 -7.24 14.64 21.79
N SER A 313 -8.23 14.98 20.96
CA SER A 313 -9.22 16.02 21.28
C SER A 313 -10.00 15.69 22.55
N ASP A 314 -10.54 14.47 22.66
CA ASP A 314 -11.25 14.02 23.86
C ASP A 314 -10.37 14.09 25.11
N LEU A 315 -9.12 13.61 25.04
CA LEU A 315 -8.17 13.69 26.15
C LEU A 315 -7.88 15.15 26.56
N ASN A 316 -7.77 16.07 25.60
CA ASN A 316 -7.62 17.50 25.87
C ASN A 316 -8.87 18.09 26.56
N THR A 317 -10.09 17.74 26.11
CA THR A 317 -11.32 18.18 26.81
C THR A 317 -11.40 17.61 28.23
N LYS A 318 -11.04 16.33 28.44
CA LYS A 318 -11.01 15.69 29.76
C LYS A 318 -9.97 16.32 30.67
N ASN A 319 -8.77 16.66 30.17
CA ASN A 319 -7.76 17.40 30.90
C ASN A 319 -8.24 18.80 31.31
N ASN A 320 -8.95 19.51 30.43
CA ASN A 320 -9.51 20.82 30.77
C ASN A 320 -10.61 20.72 31.83
N ILE A 321 -11.50 19.71 31.75
CA ILE A 321 -12.50 19.43 32.79
C ILE A 321 -11.80 19.07 34.11
N LEU A 322 -10.73 18.26 34.06
CA LEU A 322 -10.00 17.83 35.25
C LEU A 322 -9.31 19.02 35.93
N LYS A 323 -8.65 19.92 35.18
CA LYS A 323 -8.11 21.19 35.70
C LYS A 323 -9.18 22.05 36.38
N LEU A 324 -10.35 22.22 35.76
CA LEU A 324 -11.47 22.95 36.38
C LEU A 324 -11.93 22.30 37.70
N LYS A 325 -11.91 20.96 37.79
CA LYS A 325 -12.21 20.24 39.03
C LYS A 325 -11.08 20.30 40.06
N GLU A 326 -9.83 20.38 39.65
CA GLU A 326 -8.70 20.65 40.54
C GLU A 326 -8.78 22.07 41.12
N ASP A 327 -9.15 23.07 40.32
CA ASP A 327 -9.38 24.46 40.75
C ASP A 327 -10.57 24.58 41.72
N GLU A 328 -11.69 23.87 41.46
CA GLU A 328 -12.81 23.75 42.40
C GLU A 328 -12.35 23.09 43.72
N ASN A 329 -11.58 22.01 43.66
CA ASN A 329 -11.08 21.30 44.83
C ASN A 329 -10.08 22.16 45.62
N ALA A 330 -9.25 22.96 44.95
CA ALA A 330 -8.38 23.95 45.57
C ALA A 330 -9.18 25.04 46.31
N LYS A 331 -10.27 25.53 45.72
CA LYS A 331 -11.22 26.46 46.40
C LYS A 331 -11.83 25.82 47.64
N PHE A 332 -12.33 24.58 47.55
CA PHE A 332 -12.88 23.86 48.72
C PHE A 332 -11.83 23.57 49.80
N ARG A 333 -10.57 23.30 49.44
CA ARG A 333 -9.46 23.18 50.42
C ARG A 333 -9.19 24.49 51.15
N LEU A 334 -9.20 25.63 50.44
CA LEU A 334 -9.05 26.97 51.05
C LEU A 334 -10.24 27.31 51.96
N GLU A 335 -11.46 26.95 51.57
CA GLU A 335 -12.67 27.15 52.38
C GLU A 335 -12.67 26.27 53.64
N ASN A 336 -12.34 24.97 53.51
CA ASN A 336 -12.13 24.08 54.66
C ASN A 336 -11.03 24.61 55.60
N ALA A 337 -9.93 25.15 55.08
CA ALA A 337 -8.88 25.77 55.91
C ALA A 337 -9.38 27.01 56.67
N LYS A 338 -10.28 27.82 56.07
CA LYS A 338 -10.95 28.94 56.78
C LYS A 338 -11.88 28.42 57.87
N ILE A 339 -12.67 27.37 57.60
CA ILE A 339 -13.58 26.75 58.58
C ILE A 339 -12.80 26.16 59.75
N ILE A 340 -11.69 25.47 59.49
CA ILE A 340 -10.79 24.92 60.53
C ILE A 340 -10.23 26.04 61.41
N LYS A 341 -9.68 27.11 60.82
CA LYS A 341 -9.20 28.28 61.58
C LYS A 341 -10.31 28.93 62.41
N SER A 342 -11.52 29.06 61.87
CA SER A 342 -12.69 29.56 62.60
C SER A 342 -13.04 28.66 63.79
N LYS A 343 -13.04 27.34 63.60
CA LYS A 343 -13.25 26.34 64.65
C LYS A 343 -12.18 26.45 65.75
N GLU A 344 -10.90 26.57 65.39
CA GLU A 344 -9.80 26.75 66.35
C GLU A 344 -9.95 28.04 67.16
N ILE A 345 -10.33 29.16 66.53
CA ILE A 345 -10.59 30.44 67.20
C ILE A 345 -11.77 30.29 68.18
N LEU A 346 -12.85 29.61 67.76
CA LEU A 346 -14.01 29.36 68.62
C LEU A 346 -13.68 28.41 69.79
N MET A 347 -12.89 27.35 69.56
CA MET A 347 -12.43 26.44 70.63
C MET A 347 -11.52 27.17 71.62
N LYS A 348 -10.61 28.04 71.16
CA LYS A 348 -9.80 28.90 72.05
C LYS A 348 -10.68 29.86 72.87
N LYS A 349 -11.68 30.49 72.26
CA LYS A 349 -12.66 31.32 72.99
C LYS A 349 -13.42 30.51 74.04
N MET A 350 -13.86 29.30 73.71
CA MET A 350 -14.55 28.41 74.64
C MET A 350 -13.64 28.05 75.83
N MET A 351 -12.39 27.63 75.57
CA MET A 351 -11.38 27.39 76.61
C MET A 351 -11.12 28.63 77.50
N THR A 352 -11.08 29.84 76.94
CA THR A 352 -10.93 31.05 77.77
C THR A 352 -12.15 31.36 78.63
N ILE A 353 -13.36 31.02 78.16
CA ILE A 353 -14.61 31.16 78.93
C ILE A 353 -14.67 30.09 80.03
N ASP A 354 -14.30 28.85 79.74
CA ASP A 354 -14.26 27.77 80.74
C ASP A 354 -13.19 28.06 81.81
N ALA A 355 -12.03 28.60 81.42
CA ALA A 355 -11.01 29.05 82.37
C ALA A 355 -11.51 30.23 83.24
N SER A 356 -12.17 31.23 82.65
CA SER A 356 -12.71 32.36 83.42
C SER A 356 -13.85 31.95 84.35
N LYS A 357 -14.69 31.00 83.91
CA LYS A 357 -15.70 30.35 84.75
C LYS A 357 -15.07 29.60 85.91
N ALA A 358 -14.02 28.81 85.68
CA ALA A 358 -13.30 28.11 86.73
C ALA A 358 -12.62 29.07 87.72
N THR A 359 -12.09 30.22 87.27
CA THR A 359 -11.59 31.25 88.20
C THR A 359 -12.71 31.88 89.01
N LEU A 360 -13.87 32.18 88.41
CA LEU A 360 -15.05 32.72 89.11
C LEU A 360 -15.63 31.70 90.11
N GLU A 361 -15.69 30.41 89.78
CA GLU A 361 -16.12 29.35 90.70
C GLU A 361 -15.15 29.21 91.89
N ASN A 362 -13.84 29.33 91.65
CA ASN A 362 -12.84 29.38 92.71
C ASN A 362 -12.92 30.67 93.54
N GLU A 363 -13.26 31.81 92.94
CA GLU A 363 -13.53 33.06 93.66
C GLU A 363 -14.81 32.97 94.50
N ILE A 364 -15.87 32.35 93.99
CA ILE A 364 -17.09 32.05 94.77
C ILE A 364 -16.77 31.11 95.95
N LEU A 365 -15.92 30.10 95.77
CA LEU A 365 -15.45 29.24 96.85
C LEU A 365 -14.59 30.01 97.87
N LYS A 366 -13.66 30.85 97.41
CA LYS A 366 -12.89 31.75 98.29
C LYS A 366 -13.81 32.69 99.06
N LEU A 367 -14.78 33.33 98.41
CA LEU A 367 -15.74 34.23 99.03
C LEU A 367 -16.65 33.49 100.03
N LYS A 368 -17.09 32.26 99.74
CA LYS A 368 -17.81 31.42 100.71
C LYS A 368 -16.96 31.06 101.92
N ASN A 369 -15.68 30.72 101.71
CA ASN A 369 -14.75 30.46 102.81
C ASN A 369 -14.47 31.74 103.62
N ILE A 370 -14.31 32.88 102.96
CA ILE A 370 -14.13 34.21 103.56
C ILE A 370 -15.39 34.63 104.34
N ILE A 371 -16.59 34.34 103.84
CA ILE A 371 -17.84 34.54 104.58
C ILE A 371 -17.86 33.63 105.81
N SER A 372 -17.49 32.35 105.68
CA SER A 372 -17.44 31.42 106.83
C SER A 372 -16.38 31.81 107.86
N THR A 373 -15.21 32.33 107.45
CA THR A 373 -14.23 32.91 108.38
C THR A 373 -14.75 34.20 108.97
N PHE A 374 -15.36 35.10 108.20
CA PHE A 374 -15.97 36.32 108.74
C PHE A 374 -17.17 36.05 109.65
N GLU A 375 -17.90 34.94 109.50
CA GLU A 375 -18.93 34.51 110.45
C GLU A 375 -18.32 34.03 111.76
N LYS A 376 -17.25 33.22 111.69
CA LYS A 376 -16.48 32.79 112.87
C LYS A 376 -15.76 33.95 113.55
N GLU A 377 -15.20 34.87 112.77
CA GLU A 377 -14.60 36.12 113.24
C GLU A 377 -15.65 37.08 113.75
N ARG A 378 -16.89 37.11 113.23
CA ARG A 378 -17.99 37.89 113.83
C ARG A 378 -18.38 37.30 115.18
N GLU A 379 -18.43 35.98 115.31
CA GLU A 379 -18.71 35.31 116.58
C GLU A 379 -17.55 35.51 117.58
N GLN A 380 -16.30 35.45 117.11
CA GLN A 380 -15.12 35.69 117.92
C GLN A 380 -14.95 37.18 118.27
N THR A 381 -15.25 38.11 117.36
CA THR A 381 -15.24 39.55 117.64
C THR A 381 -16.40 39.95 118.53
N LYS A 382 -17.54 39.26 118.50
CA LYS A 382 -18.58 39.43 119.51
C LYS A 382 -18.06 39.08 120.91
N LYS A 383 -17.34 37.95 121.05
CA LYS A 383 -16.64 37.57 122.29
C LYS A 383 -15.50 38.52 122.66
N THR A 384 -14.69 38.99 121.70
CA THR A 384 -13.61 39.94 121.99
C THR A 384 -14.12 41.36 122.17
N ILE A 385 -15.31 41.75 121.72
CA ILE A 385 -15.98 43.00 122.08
C ILE A 385 -16.53 42.91 123.52
N GLU A 386 -17.03 41.75 123.95
CA GLU A 386 -17.35 41.51 125.37
C GLU A 386 -16.09 41.58 126.27
N GLN A 387 -14.93 41.14 125.78
CA GLN A 387 -13.64 41.26 126.48
C GLN A 387 -13.02 42.66 126.35
N ALA A 388 -13.13 43.32 125.19
CA ALA A 388 -12.56 44.63 124.91
C ALA A 388 -13.39 45.76 125.50
N LYS A 389 -14.69 45.58 125.75
CA LYS A 389 -15.41 46.45 126.69
C LYS A 389 -14.74 46.45 128.07
N LYS A 390 -14.30 45.30 128.58
CA LYS A 390 -13.56 45.19 129.84
C LYS A 390 -12.11 45.73 129.79
N TYR A 391 -11.57 46.02 128.59
CA TYR A 391 -10.16 46.44 128.41
C TYR A 391 -9.99 47.86 127.81
N SER A 392 -10.98 48.36 127.07
CA SER A 392 -11.03 49.74 126.57
C SER A 392 -11.16 50.75 127.72
N ASP A 393 -11.73 50.32 128.86
CA ASP A 393 -11.69 51.06 130.13
C ASP A 393 -10.25 51.25 130.68
N GLY A 394 -9.28 50.48 130.15
CA GLY A 394 -7.86 50.53 130.47
C GLY A 394 -7.02 51.42 129.53
N LEU A 395 -7.08 51.22 128.22
CA LEU A 395 -6.07 51.75 127.27
C LEU A 395 -6.29 53.18 126.71
N LEU A 396 -7.36 53.89 127.07
CA LEU A 396 -7.49 55.33 126.76
C LEU A 396 -6.37 56.21 127.39
N ARG A 397 -5.46 55.62 128.15
CA ARG A 397 -4.45 56.28 129.00
C ARG A 397 -3.08 56.50 128.35
N GLU A 398 -2.76 55.90 127.19
CA GLU A 398 -1.36 55.81 126.70
C GLU A 398 -1.03 56.48 125.35
N ARG A 399 -2.02 56.71 124.47
CA ARG A 399 -1.80 57.00 123.02
C ARG A 399 -0.94 58.24 122.71
N ASP A 400 -0.94 59.27 123.54
CA ASP A 400 -0.65 60.65 123.11
C ASP A 400 0.85 61.03 122.98
N LEU A 401 1.76 60.04 122.93
CA LEU A 401 3.21 60.22 123.14
C LEU A 401 4.11 60.36 121.89
N VAL A 402 3.79 59.77 120.73
CA VAL A 402 4.84 59.36 119.74
C VAL A 402 4.93 60.17 118.43
N ARG A 403 4.05 61.15 118.17
CA ARG A 403 3.84 61.75 116.83
C ARG A 403 4.95 62.69 116.27
N LYS A 404 6.24 62.57 116.65
CA LYS A 404 7.20 63.71 116.57
C LYS A 404 8.49 63.56 115.73
N GLU A 405 8.88 62.40 115.21
CA GLU A 405 10.29 62.17 114.80
C GLU A 405 10.66 62.21 113.30
N MET A 406 9.70 62.34 112.37
CA MET A 406 9.86 61.84 110.97
C MET A 406 10.60 62.75 109.93
N VAL A 407 11.15 63.91 110.27
CA VAL A 407 11.37 65.01 109.28
C VAL A 407 12.79 65.10 108.62
N LYS A 408 13.77 64.24 108.93
CA LYS A 408 15.21 64.56 108.69
C LYS A 408 15.94 64.03 107.42
N CYS A 409 15.41 63.09 106.64
CA CYS A 409 16.27 62.27 105.74
C CYS A 409 16.55 62.77 104.30
N THR A 410 16.00 63.90 103.83
CA THR A 410 15.81 64.17 102.38
C THR A 410 16.97 64.83 101.60
N LYS A 411 18.23 64.84 102.09
CA LYS A 411 19.25 65.81 101.63
C LYS A 411 20.43 65.29 100.77
N THR A 412 20.54 63.99 100.47
CA THR A 412 21.82 63.37 100.03
C THR A 412 21.97 62.97 98.55
N ILE A 413 21.03 63.30 97.66
CA ILE A 413 20.90 62.63 96.34
C ILE A 413 21.57 63.35 95.14
N ASN A 414 22.10 64.57 95.29
CA ASN A 414 22.24 65.50 94.15
C ASN A 414 23.56 65.47 93.32
N ASP A 415 24.62 64.78 93.74
CA ASP A 415 25.99 65.09 93.28
C ASP A 415 26.57 64.23 92.13
N HIS A 416 25.91 63.16 91.67
CA HIS A 416 26.52 62.14 90.78
C HIS A 416 26.39 62.34 89.25
N ARG A 417 26.17 63.55 88.72
CA ARG A 417 25.73 63.73 87.31
C ARG A 417 26.80 64.02 86.23
N ASN A 418 28.08 64.26 86.59
CA ASN A 418 29.05 64.91 85.68
C ASN A 418 30.23 64.02 85.20
N HIS A 419 30.01 62.93 84.45
CA HIS A 419 31.12 62.03 84.01
C HIS A 419 31.06 61.42 82.58
N ALA A 420 30.18 61.87 81.69
CA ALA A 420 29.89 61.19 80.41
C ALA A 420 30.32 61.96 79.13
N SER A 421 31.62 62.22 78.91
CA SER A 421 32.05 63.15 77.83
C SER A 421 33.37 62.80 77.07
N ILE A 422 33.91 61.57 77.13
CA ILE A 422 35.25 61.27 76.57
C ILE A 422 35.27 59.95 75.75
N VAL A 423 34.57 59.89 74.61
CA VAL A 423 34.55 58.70 73.72
C VAL A 423 34.65 59.01 72.20
N GLU A 424 34.43 60.25 71.74
CA GLU A 424 34.16 60.54 70.31
C GLU A 424 35.36 60.67 69.34
N GLN A 425 36.60 60.28 69.69
CA GLN A 425 37.79 60.79 68.95
C GLN A 425 38.79 59.77 68.33
N GLN A 426 38.42 58.51 68.03
CA GLN A 426 39.37 57.50 67.51
C GLN A 426 38.95 56.73 66.23
N ILE A 427 38.12 57.29 65.35
CA ILE A 427 37.62 56.61 64.11
C ILE A 427 38.51 56.80 62.86
N LYS A 428 39.69 57.44 62.95
CA LYS A 428 40.30 58.13 61.78
C LYS A 428 41.58 57.55 61.13
N THR A 429 41.91 56.26 61.29
CA THR A 429 43.24 55.72 60.89
C THR A 429 43.29 54.39 60.12
N LEU A 430 42.18 53.79 59.65
CA LEU A 430 42.19 52.46 59.01
C LEU A 430 41.58 52.37 57.59
N GLU A 431 41.58 53.45 56.81
CA GLU A 431 40.91 53.52 55.49
C GLU A 431 41.83 53.50 54.24
N ASN A 432 43.16 53.36 54.36
CA ASN A 432 44.09 53.78 53.29
C ASN A 432 44.98 52.71 52.58
N GLU A 433 44.85 51.40 52.82
CA GLU A 433 45.85 50.41 52.35
C GLU A 433 45.43 49.42 51.22
N ILE A 434 44.21 49.48 50.68
CA ILE A 434 43.64 48.39 49.83
C ILE A 434 43.59 48.69 48.30
N LYS A 435 44.35 49.67 47.76
CA LYS A 435 44.13 50.17 46.37
C LYS A 435 45.32 50.24 45.38
N GLN A 436 46.45 49.54 45.57
CA GLN A 436 47.62 49.69 44.65
C GLN A 436 48.31 48.43 44.06
N PHE A 437 47.81 47.19 44.24
CA PHE A 437 48.55 45.98 43.76
C PHE A 437 47.85 45.11 42.68
N THR A 438 46.98 45.69 41.86
CA THR A 438 46.35 45.00 40.70
C THR A 438 46.67 45.69 39.36
N HIS A 439 47.96 45.93 39.08
CA HIS A 439 48.45 46.54 37.84
C HIS A 439 49.69 45.85 37.23
N SER A 440 49.91 44.55 37.51
CA SER A 440 51.12 43.82 37.09
C SER A 440 50.86 42.63 36.15
N GLU A 441 49.69 42.56 35.49
CA GLU A 441 49.27 41.44 34.64
C GLU A 441 49.12 41.83 33.16
N GLN A 442 50.06 42.63 32.63
CA GLN A 442 49.97 43.18 31.26
C GLN A 442 51.31 43.26 30.51
N LYS A 443 52.29 42.40 30.84
CA LYS A 443 53.66 42.43 30.27
C LYS A 443 54.20 41.10 29.71
N LEU A 444 53.34 40.18 29.28
CA LEU A 444 53.74 38.85 28.77
C LEU A 444 53.28 38.54 27.32
N THR A 445 53.12 39.57 26.49
CA THR A 445 52.57 39.44 25.11
C THR A 445 53.48 39.98 23.99
N ASN A 446 54.73 40.36 24.29
CA ASN A 446 55.60 41.12 23.35
C ASN A 446 56.88 40.37 22.86
N THR A 447 57.01 39.06 23.12
CA THR A 447 58.28 38.33 22.88
C THR A 447 58.31 37.43 21.63
N ILE A 448 57.24 37.36 20.84
CA ILE A 448 57.09 36.38 19.74
C ILE A 448 57.41 36.95 18.33
N SER A 449 57.59 38.27 18.17
CA SER A 449 57.69 38.91 16.84
C SER A 449 59.11 39.09 16.25
N LYS A 450 60.18 38.61 16.91
CA LYS A 450 61.58 38.98 16.54
C LYS A 450 62.45 37.94 15.82
N LEU A 451 61.97 36.71 15.56
CA LEU A 451 62.80 35.61 14.98
C LEU A 451 62.50 35.24 13.51
N LYS A 452 62.10 36.21 12.67
CA LYS A 452 61.71 35.97 11.26
C LYS A 452 62.55 36.70 10.19
N LYS A 453 63.77 37.17 10.50
CA LYS A 453 64.47 38.15 9.64
C LYS A 453 65.95 37.89 9.26
N GLU A 454 66.42 36.64 9.30
CA GLU A 454 67.85 36.30 9.08
C GLU A 454 68.11 35.22 8.00
N LYS A 455 67.34 35.19 6.88
CA LYS A 455 67.47 34.13 5.84
C LYS A 455 67.97 34.60 4.46
N GLU A 456 68.11 35.89 4.19
CA GLU A 456 68.19 36.40 2.79
C GLU A 456 69.59 36.77 2.26
N GLN A 457 70.68 36.49 2.98
CA GLN A 457 71.99 37.12 2.70
C GLN A 457 73.12 36.16 2.21
N LEU A 458 72.79 35.12 1.42
CA LEU A 458 73.75 34.06 1.01
C LEU A 458 73.76 33.72 -0.50
N ILE A 459 73.33 34.63 -1.39
CA ILE A 459 73.13 34.33 -2.83
C ILE A 459 74.11 35.05 -3.79
N GLU A 460 74.94 36.00 -3.31
CA GLU A 460 75.63 36.97 -4.19
C GLU A 460 77.02 36.54 -4.73
N ASP A 461 77.67 35.52 -4.16
CA ASP A 461 79.12 35.28 -4.34
C ASP A 461 79.57 34.45 -5.57
N LEU A 462 78.69 34.00 -6.47
CA LEU A 462 78.99 32.93 -7.45
C LEU A 462 79.40 33.33 -8.88
N GLN A 463 79.43 34.62 -9.27
CA GLN A 463 79.42 35.03 -10.68
C GLN A 463 80.81 35.22 -11.38
N ASN A 464 81.94 35.28 -10.66
CA ASN A 464 83.13 36.05 -11.10
C ASN A 464 84.32 35.33 -11.81
N MET A 465 84.21 34.08 -12.33
CA MET A 465 85.40 33.26 -12.68
C MET A 465 85.58 32.75 -14.13
N SER A 466 84.94 33.34 -15.17
CA SER A 466 84.83 32.67 -16.50
C SER A 466 85.81 33.06 -17.64
N ASP A 467 86.45 34.25 -17.65
CA ASP A 467 86.81 34.90 -18.93
C ASP A 467 88.33 34.98 -19.32
N LYS A 468 89.07 33.87 -19.54
CA LYS A 468 90.57 33.95 -19.74
C LYS A 468 91.31 33.03 -20.78
N HIS A 469 90.70 32.42 -21.81
CA HIS A 469 91.35 31.26 -22.51
C HIS A 469 92.10 31.45 -23.87
N ASP A 470 91.71 32.31 -24.83
CA ASP A 470 91.71 31.89 -26.26
C ASP A 470 92.77 32.41 -27.32
N ILE A 471 93.96 32.98 -27.00
CA ILE A 471 94.64 33.93 -27.96
C ILE A 471 95.84 33.46 -28.86
N ILE A 472 96.42 32.25 -28.74
CA ILE A 472 97.91 32.09 -28.90
C ILE A 472 98.56 31.61 -30.25
N LYS A 473 97.83 31.34 -31.36
CA LYS A 473 98.11 30.08 -32.13
C LYS A 473 99.07 29.96 -33.36
N GLU A 474 99.19 30.91 -34.31
CA GLU A 474 99.19 30.54 -35.77
C GLU A 474 100.45 30.06 -36.57
N ASP A 475 101.30 30.95 -37.14
CA ASP A 475 101.99 30.77 -38.45
C ASP A 475 103.40 30.10 -38.47
N LEU A 476 103.86 29.61 -39.65
CA LEU A 476 105.22 29.09 -39.87
C LEU A 476 105.82 29.04 -41.32
N ASN A 477 105.05 28.88 -42.42
CA ASN A 477 105.49 28.02 -43.56
C ASN A 477 105.51 28.68 -44.98
N SER A 478 106.54 28.45 -45.83
CA SER A 478 106.57 28.99 -47.23
C SER A 478 107.62 28.54 -48.32
N LYS A 479 108.70 27.76 -48.08
CA LYS A 479 110.04 28.15 -48.64
C LYS A 479 110.80 27.49 -49.84
N VAL A 480 110.42 26.36 -50.49
CA VAL A 480 111.45 25.36 -50.92
C VAL A 480 111.98 25.27 -52.40
N TYR A 481 111.21 25.54 -53.46
CA TYR A 481 111.02 24.53 -54.55
C TYR A 481 111.94 24.37 -55.82
N GLN A 482 113.07 25.08 -56.05
CA GLN A 482 113.24 25.73 -57.38
C GLN A 482 114.34 25.38 -58.47
N ILE A 483 115.13 24.28 -58.48
CA ILE A 483 116.46 24.26 -59.21
C ILE A 483 116.76 23.25 -60.39
N ASN A 484 115.98 22.20 -60.69
CA ASN A 484 116.53 20.96 -61.32
C ASN A 484 116.55 20.75 -62.87
N ASP A 485 116.26 21.72 -63.74
CA ASP A 485 115.64 21.45 -65.07
C ASP A 485 116.53 21.20 -66.33
N TYR A 486 117.83 21.59 -66.37
CA TYR A 486 118.49 21.90 -67.67
C TYR A 486 119.50 20.90 -68.29
N LYS A 487 119.84 19.76 -67.66
CA LYS A 487 120.95 18.89 -68.16
C LYS A 487 120.57 17.73 -69.10
N GLU A 488 119.30 17.44 -69.32
CA GLU A 488 118.87 16.19 -70.00
C GLU A 488 119.04 16.15 -71.54
N LYS A 489 118.99 17.30 -72.23
CA LYS A 489 118.59 17.36 -73.66
C LYS A 489 119.62 16.95 -74.73
N VAL A 490 120.87 16.60 -74.37
CA VAL A 490 121.96 16.42 -75.37
C VAL A 490 122.22 14.94 -75.72
N VAL A 491 122.01 14.00 -74.78
CA VAL A 491 122.16 12.55 -75.02
C VAL A 491 121.01 11.98 -75.88
N GLU A 492 119.95 12.76 -76.05
CA GLU A 492 118.64 12.39 -76.60
C GLU A 492 118.63 12.12 -78.12
N ASN A 493 119.57 12.70 -78.89
CA ASN A 493 119.51 12.64 -80.36
C ASN A 493 120.34 11.50 -80.99
N GLN A 494 121.39 10.99 -80.33
CA GLN A 494 122.17 9.86 -80.88
C GLN A 494 121.42 8.52 -80.76
N THR A 495 120.60 8.37 -79.71
CA THR A 495 119.75 7.20 -79.47
C THR A 495 118.53 7.12 -80.41
N ARG A 496 118.20 8.21 -81.12
CA ARG A 496 117.02 8.28 -82.01
C ARG A 496 117.13 7.44 -83.28
N LEU A 497 118.31 7.37 -83.92
CA LEU A 497 118.43 6.71 -85.22
C LEU A 497 118.27 5.19 -85.13
N VAL A 498 118.92 4.57 -84.14
CA VAL A 498 118.82 3.11 -83.90
C VAL A 498 117.42 2.72 -83.40
N LYS A 499 116.73 3.61 -82.67
CA LYS A 499 115.31 3.44 -82.31
C LYS A 499 114.43 3.20 -83.54
N THR A 500 114.50 4.09 -84.54
CA THR A 500 113.57 4.06 -85.69
C THR A 500 113.56 2.75 -86.49
N GLN A 501 114.64 1.95 -86.43
CA GLN A 501 114.71 0.65 -87.11
C GLN A 501 114.16 -0.51 -86.24
N HIS A 502 114.17 -0.37 -84.92
CA HIS A 502 113.50 -1.27 -83.97
C HIS A 502 111.99 -0.98 -83.90
N ASP A 503 111.63 0.30 -83.85
CA ASP A 503 110.24 0.79 -83.74
C ASP A 503 109.34 0.26 -84.86
N LEU A 504 109.87 0.09 -86.09
CA LEU A 504 109.12 -0.39 -87.25
C LEU A 504 108.82 -1.90 -87.18
N GLN A 505 109.66 -2.70 -86.52
CA GLN A 505 109.38 -4.11 -86.25
C GLN A 505 108.47 -4.31 -85.03
N SER A 506 108.55 -3.43 -84.02
CA SER A 506 107.57 -3.39 -82.91
C SER A 506 106.17 -3.11 -83.44
N ALA A 507 106.01 -2.06 -84.26
CA ALA A 507 104.71 -1.62 -84.77
C ALA A 507 103.94 -2.73 -85.51
N GLN A 508 104.62 -3.68 -86.17
CA GLN A 508 103.97 -4.82 -86.83
C GLN A 508 103.46 -5.88 -85.84
N ALA A 509 104.15 -6.10 -84.71
CA ALA A 509 103.66 -6.95 -83.63
C ALA A 509 102.53 -6.27 -82.83
N ASP A 510 102.63 -4.96 -82.65
CA ASP A 510 101.64 -4.14 -81.93
C ASP A 510 100.28 -4.14 -82.66
N ILE A 511 100.25 -4.07 -84.00
CA ILE A 511 99.02 -4.19 -84.79
C ILE A 511 98.29 -5.53 -84.54
N ILE A 512 99.03 -6.65 -84.55
CA ILE A 512 98.46 -7.99 -84.36
C ILE A 512 97.93 -8.19 -82.92
N ASN A 513 98.59 -7.59 -81.93
CA ASN A 513 98.11 -7.61 -80.55
C ASN A 513 96.86 -6.74 -80.37
N LEU A 514 96.82 -5.54 -80.96
CA LEU A 514 95.66 -4.65 -80.90
C LEU A 514 94.40 -5.26 -81.54
N GLU A 515 94.52 -6.04 -82.62
CA GLU A 515 93.38 -6.78 -83.18
C GLU A 515 92.85 -7.87 -82.22
N LYS A 516 93.75 -8.58 -81.51
CA LYS A 516 93.34 -9.55 -80.48
C LYS A 516 92.68 -8.89 -79.27
N GLU A 517 93.23 -7.78 -78.78
CA GLU A 517 92.66 -7.02 -77.67
C GLU A 517 91.29 -6.44 -78.05
N LEU A 518 91.12 -5.94 -79.27
CA LEU A 518 89.83 -5.49 -79.80
C LEU A 518 88.80 -6.62 -79.84
N GLN A 519 89.20 -7.83 -80.23
CA GLN A 519 88.27 -8.97 -80.25
C GLN A 519 87.89 -9.41 -78.82
N MET A 520 88.86 -9.56 -77.91
CA MET A 520 88.56 -9.89 -76.50
C MET A 520 87.69 -8.83 -75.82
N SER A 521 87.86 -7.54 -76.19
CA SER A 521 87.02 -6.44 -75.71
C SER A 521 85.57 -6.55 -76.21
N LYS A 522 85.35 -6.98 -77.46
CA LYS A 522 84.00 -7.25 -78.00
C LYS A 522 83.34 -8.43 -77.30
N ASP A 523 84.05 -9.55 -77.15
CA ASP A 523 83.52 -10.76 -76.50
C ASP A 523 83.14 -10.45 -75.03
N SER A 524 83.98 -9.69 -74.33
CA SER A 524 83.70 -9.20 -72.97
C SER A 524 82.49 -8.24 -72.90
N TYR A 525 82.31 -7.38 -73.90
CA TYR A 525 81.13 -6.51 -74.01
C TYR A 525 79.84 -7.31 -74.23
N GLU A 526 79.88 -8.36 -75.06
CA GLU A 526 78.74 -9.25 -75.30
C GLU A 526 78.33 -9.99 -73.99
N GLU A 527 79.30 -10.51 -73.22
CA GLU A 527 79.03 -11.10 -71.90
C GLU A 527 78.41 -10.10 -70.90
N LEU A 528 78.94 -8.87 -70.84
CA LEU A 528 78.42 -7.83 -69.95
C LEU A 528 76.98 -7.46 -70.30
N LYS A 529 76.66 -7.43 -71.59
CA LYS A 529 75.31 -7.17 -72.13
C LYS A 529 74.33 -8.30 -71.80
N GLU A 530 74.75 -9.56 -71.77
CA GLU A 530 73.92 -10.66 -71.23
C GLU A 530 73.74 -10.58 -69.71
N LYS A 531 74.81 -10.28 -68.96
CA LYS A 531 74.75 -10.08 -67.49
C LYS A 531 73.78 -8.94 -67.13
N ILE A 532 73.75 -7.86 -67.92
CA ILE A 532 72.78 -6.77 -67.77
C ILE A 532 71.34 -7.26 -68.02
N LYS A 533 71.07 -8.01 -69.09
CA LYS A 533 69.72 -8.58 -69.34
C LYS A 533 69.26 -9.48 -68.20
N LEU A 534 70.13 -10.37 -67.70
CA LEU A 534 69.83 -11.23 -66.56
C LEU A 534 69.52 -10.39 -65.30
N SER A 535 70.32 -9.36 -65.03
CA SER A 535 70.08 -8.43 -63.91
C SER A 535 68.76 -7.67 -64.03
N VAL A 536 68.37 -7.23 -65.23
CA VAL A 536 67.07 -6.58 -65.49
C VAL A 536 65.92 -7.54 -65.19
N THR A 537 65.95 -8.78 -65.71
CA THR A 537 64.88 -9.76 -65.43
C THR A 537 64.81 -10.19 -63.96
N GLN A 538 65.94 -10.18 -63.24
CA GLN A 538 65.95 -10.36 -61.78
C GLN A 538 65.33 -9.16 -61.06
N MET A 539 65.62 -7.94 -61.52
CA MET A 539 65.05 -6.72 -60.95
C MET A 539 63.53 -6.63 -61.17
N GLU A 540 63.01 -7.10 -62.30
CA GLU A 540 61.57 -7.22 -62.57
C GLU A 540 60.90 -8.21 -61.63
N LYS A 541 61.45 -9.42 -61.47
CA LYS A 541 60.95 -10.42 -60.50
C LYS A 541 60.96 -9.90 -59.06
N LEU A 542 61.99 -9.15 -58.66
CA LEU A 542 62.05 -8.54 -57.34
C LEU A 542 61.01 -7.43 -57.17
N LYS A 543 60.71 -6.65 -58.21
CA LYS A 543 59.62 -5.66 -58.20
C LYS A 543 58.25 -6.33 -58.04
N GLU A 544 57.97 -7.41 -58.76
CA GLU A 544 56.73 -8.18 -58.59
C GLU A 544 56.60 -8.75 -57.16
N GLN A 545 57.68 -9.29 -56.60
CA GLN A 545 57.70 -9.76 -55.22
C GLN A 545 57.44 -8.63 -54.21
N ILE A 546 57.98 -7.43 -54.43
CA ILE A 546 57.68 -6.25 -53.59
C ILE A 546 56.19 -5.90 -53.67
N VAL A 547 55.61 -5.82 -54.88
CA VAL A 547 54.18 -5.52 -55.06
C VAL A 547 53.29 -6.56 -54.37
N MET A 548 53.60 -7.86 -54.50
CA MET A 548 52.88 -8.91 -53.78
C MET A 548 52.98 -8.74 -52.26
N LYS A 549 54.17 -8.41 -51.73
CA LYS A 549 54.38 -8.19 -50.29
C LYS A 549 53.68 -6.93 -49.79
N GLU A 550 53.59 -5.87 -50.59
CA GLU A 550 52.80 -4.68 -50.26
C GLU A 550 51.29 -4.99 -50.21
N GLU A 551 50.77 -5.86 -51.08
CA GLU A 551 49.38 -6.31 -50.99
C GLU A 551 49.11 -7.15 -49.74
N GLU A 552 50.00 -8.10 -49.41
CA GLU A 552 49.91 -8.89 -48.18
C GLU A 552 49.99 -8.00 -46.92
N LEU A 553 50.85 -6.97 -46.95
CA LEU A 553 50.96 -5.98 -45.88
C LEU A 553 49.65 -5.18 -45.72
N LYS A 554 49.06 -4.68 -46.82
CA LYS A 554 47.77 -3.97 -46.81
C LYS A 554 46.62 -4.85 -46.30
N LYS A 555 46.59 -6.13 -46.69
CA LYS A 555 45.61 -7.12 -46.18
C LYS A 555 45.78 -7.32 -44.66
N SER A 556 47.02 -7.42 -44.19
CA SER A 556 47.35 -7.57 -42.77
C SER A 556 47.01 -6.32 -41.95
N GLN A 557 47.30 -5.11 -42.45
CA GLN A 557 46.93 -3.84 -41.82
C GLN A 557 45.41 -3.70 -41.65
N LYS A 558 44.62 -4.01 -42.69
CA LYS A 558 43.15 -4.03 -42.59
C LYS A 558 42.64 -5.03 -41.55
N HIS A 559 43.32 -6.17 -41.38
CA HIS A 559 42.97 -7.15 -40.36
C HIS A 559 43.28 -6.63 -38.94
N ILE A 560 44.43 -5.97 -38.76
CA ILE A 560 44.81 -5.31 -37.50
C ILE A 560 43.79 -4.22 -37.14
N GLU A 561 43.45 -3.31 -38.06
CA GLU A 561 42.45 -2.26 -37.83
C GLU A 561 41.09 -2.84 -37.41
N LYS A 562 40.68 -3.98 -37.99
CA LYS A 562 39.44 -4.67 -37.60
C LYS A 562 39.52 -5.19 -36.16
N ILE A 563 40.60 -5.87 -35.81
CA ILE A 563 40.85 -6.39 -34.46
C ILE A 563 40.94 -5.25 -33.44
N GLU A 564 41.54 -4.10 -33.79
CA GLU A 564 41.60 -2.93 -32.92
C GLU A 564 40.23 -2.30 -32.67
N LYS A 565 39.36 -2.24 -33.68
CA LYS A 565 37.96 -1.83 -33.51
C LYS A 565 37.17 -2.80 -32.64
N GLU A 566 37.30 -4.11 -32.86
CA GLU A 566 36.67 -5.14 -32.03
C GLU A 566 37.16 -5.06 -30.56
N LYS A 567 38.46 -4.86 -30.35
CA LYS A 567 39.08 -4.63 -29.03
C LYS A 567 38.59 -3.34 -28.35
N GLN A 568 38.35 -2.27 -29.11
CA GLN A 568 37.74 -1.05 -28.55
C GLN A 568 36.27 -1.27 -28.18
N GLY A 569 35.50 -1.97 -29.03
CA GLY A 569 34.12 -2.35 -28.74
C GLY A 569 34.00 -3.16 -27.44
N MET A 570 34.78 -4.24 -27.31
CA MET A 570 34.82 -5.04 -26.09
C MET A 570 35.23 -4.23 -24.85
N LYS A 571 36.15 -3.27 -24.97
CA LYS A 571 36.50 -2.38 -23.85
C LYS A 571 35.33 -1.50 -23.40
N VAL A 572 34.52 -1.00 -24.33
CA VAL A 572 33.32 -0.21 -24.02
C VAL A 572 32.28 -1.10 -23.33
N GLU A 573 32.02 -2.31 -23.84
CA GLU A 573 31.08 -3.28 -23.25
C GLU A 573 31.51 -3.74 -21.85
N ILE A 574 32.81 -3.96 -21.62
CA ILE A 574 33.35 -4.29 -20.30
C ILE A 574 33.16 -3.12 -19.33
N ASN A 575 33.41 -1.88 -19.76
CA ASN A 575 33.20 -0.70 -18.92
C ASN A 575 31.72 -0.46 -18.61
N SER A 576 30.81 -0.59 -19.58
CA SER A 576 29.36 -0.45 -19.32
C SER A 576 28.86 -1.54 -18.39
N SER A 577 29.35 -2.78 -18.54
CA SER A 577 29.04 -3.90 -17.66
C SER A 577 29.57 -3.70 -16.23
N LEU A 578 30.77 -3.13 -16.08
CA LEU A 578 31.35 -2.76 -14.78
C LEU A 578 30.51 -1.69 -14.07
N ILE A 579 30.06 -0.65 -14.79
CA ILE A 579 29.21 0.41 -14.25
C ILE A 579 27.84 -0.16 -13.81
N ALA A 580 27.20 -1.00 -14.63
CA ALA A 580 25.96 -1.67 -14.26
C ALA A 580 26.13 -2.61 -13.05
N LEU A 581 27.26 -3.32 -12.96
CA LEU A 581 27.59 -4.18 -11.82
C LEU A 581 27.92 -3.37 -10.55
N GLN A 582 28.39 -2.14 -10.67
CA GLN A 582 28.58 -1.23 -9.54
C GLN A 582 27.23 -0.64 -9.07
N HIS A 583 26.34 -0.26 -9.99
CA HIS A 583 24.99 0.22 -9.68
C HIS A 583 24.18 -0.84 -8.90
N THR A 584 24.09 -2.06 -9.45
CA THR A 584 23.39 -3.19 -8.81
C THR A 584 23.99 -3.60 -7.47
N LYS A 585 25.30 -3.36 -7.25
CA LYS A 585 25.91 -3.52 -5.91
C LYS A 585 25.49 -2.44 -4.91
N SER A 586 25.27 -1.20 -5.35
CA SER A 586 24.73 -0.11 -4.50
C SER A 586 23.29 -0.41 -4.09
N GLU A 587 22.43 -0.69 -5.07
CA GLU A 587 21.02 -1.04 -4.84
C GLU A 587 20.90 -2.23 -3.87
N LEU A 588 21.73 -3.26 -4.05
CA LEU A 588 21.75 -4.43 -3.17
C LEU A 588 22.27 -4.13 -1.75
N ALA A 589 23.13 -3.12 -1.58
CA ALA A 589 23.57 -2.63 -0.27
C ALA A 589 22.46 -1.83 0.43
N GLU A 590 21.79 -0.94 -0.30
CA GLU A 590 20.66 -0.14 0.19
C GLU A 590 19.50 -1.04 0.63
N ILE A 591 19.11 -2.02 -0.20
CA ILE A 591 18.09 -3.03 0.13
C ILE A 591 18.50 -3.85 1.37
N LYS A 592 19.79 -4.17 1.56
CA LYS A 592 20.27 -4.86 2.76
C LYS A 592 20.12 -3.99 4.01
N GLU A 593 20.43 -2.70 3.93
CA GLU A 593 20.29 -1.77 5.05
C GLU A 593 18.82 -1.57 5.43
N GLU A 594 17.93 -1.46 4.43
CA GLU A 594 16.49 -1.39 4.63
C GLU A 594 15.93 -2.66 5.29
N ASN A 595 16.36 -3.85 4.83
CA ASN A 595 16.00 -5.12 5.48
C ASN A 595 16.42 -5.16 6.97
N VAL A 596 17.62 -4.65 7.31
CA VAL A 596 18.06 -4.55 8.71
C VAL A 596 17.17 -3.60 9.52
N LYS A 597 16.73 -2.47 8.95
CA LYS A 597 15.79 -1.54 9.59
C LYS A 597 14.43 -2.21 9.81
N ILE A 598 13.87 -2.88 8.80
CA ILE A 598 12.60 -3.62 8.91
C ILE A 598 12.69 -4.69 10.00
N ILE A 599 13.73 -5.53 10.00
CA ILE A 599 13.95 -6.56 11.04
C ILE A 599 14.01 -5.95 12.45
N LYS A 600 14.62 -4.77 12.62
CA LYS A 600 14.63 -4.06 13.91
C LYS A 600 13.22 -3.62 14.34
N THR A 601 12.46 -2.97 13.45
CA THR A 601 11.08 -2.55 13.75
C THR A 601 10.15 -3.72 14.05
N LEU A 602 10.37 -4.88 13.41
CA LEU A 602 9.60 -6.09 13.63
C LEU A 602 9.87 -6.67 15.04
N ARG A 603 11.14 -6.74 15.46
CA ARG A 603 11.53 -7.14 16.84
C ARG A 603 11.00 -6.19 17.92
N GLU A 604 10.98 -4.88 17.64
CA GLU A 604 10.41 -3.89 18.55
C GLU A 604 8.89 -4.06 18.68
N SER A 605 8.20 -4.36 17.57
CA SER A 605 6.77 -4.68 17.53
C SER A 605 6.44 -5.97 18.28
N ASP A 606 7.22 -7.04 18.07
CA ASP A 606 7.09 -8.32 18.80
C ASP A 606 7.26 -8.12 20.32
N SER A 607 8.25 -7.33 20.74
CA SER A 607 8.43 -6.97 22.15
C SER A 607 7.26 -6.17 22.71
N GLY A 608 6.64 -5.29 21.90
CA GLY A 608 5.40 -4.60 22.23
C GLY A 608 4.22 -5.55 22.43
N ILE A 609 4.03 -6.50 21.50
CA ILE A 609 3.00 -7.54 21.58
C ILE A 609 3.18 -8.42 22.83
N GLU A 610 4.42 -8.81 23.17
CA GLU A 610 4.68 -9.62 24.37
C GLU A 610 4.38 -8.87 25.68
N LYS A 611 4.65 -7.56 25.73
CA LYS A 611 4.25 -6.70 26.87
C LYS A 611 2.73 -6.58 26.99
N LEU A 612 2.02 -6.39 25.87
CA LEU A 612 0.56 -6.31 25.85
C LEU A 612 -0.08 -7.64 26.27
N LYS A 613 0.47 -8.79 25.87
CA LYS A 613 0.03 -10.11 26.35
C LYS A 613 0.16 -10.23 27.87
N LYS A 614 1.32 -9.91 28.44
CA LYS A 614 1.55 -9.93 29.90
C LYS A 614 0.60 -8.98 30.66
N GLN A 615 0.29 -7.82 30.09
CA GLN A 615 -0.72 -6.91 30.66
C GLN A 615 -2.14 -7.49 30.60
N LEU A 616 -2.51 -8.15 29.48
CA LEU A 616 -3.79 -8.83 29.34
C LEU A 616 -3.94 -9.99 30.34
N ASP A 617 -2.91 -10.82 30.50
CA ASP A 617 -2.90 -11.93 31.45
C ASP A 617 -3.05 -11.43 32.90
N ASN A 618 -2.37 -10.34 33.26
CA ASN A 618 -2.54 -9.68 34.54
C ASN A 618 -3.99 -9.18 34.76
N LEU A 619 -4.57 -8.48 33.76
CA LEU A 619 -5.97 -8.01 33.83
C LEU A 619 -6.98 -9.16 33.92
N ILE A 620 -6.70 -10.30 33.29
CA ILE A 620 -7.51 -11.52 33.43
C ILE A 620 -7.42 -12.03 34.89
N SER A 621 -6.21 -12.10 35.46
CA SER A 621 -6.03 -12.53 36.86
C SER A 621 -6.71 -11.58 37.88
N GLU A 622 -6.66 -10.27 37.64
CA GLU A 622 -7.38 -9.27 38.45
C GLU A 622 -8.90 -9.43 38.33
N LYS A 623 -9.41 -9.64 37.12
CA LYS A 623 -10.82 -9.93 36.87
C LYS A 623 -11.27 -11.22 37.58
N GLU A 624 -10.47 -12.27 37.56
CA GLU A 624 -10.76 -13.53 38.26
C GLU A 624 -10.75 -13.36 39.79
N LEU A 625 -9.80 -12.58 40.33
CA LEU A 625 -9.77 -12.20 41.74
C LEU A 625 -11.01 -11.40 42.15
N ILE A 626 -11.40 -10.39 41.36
CA ILE A 626 -12.62 -9.60 41.60
C ILE A 626 -13.87 -10.49 41.50
N THR A 627 -13.93 -11.39 40.51
CA THR A 627 -15.05 -12.32 40.32
C THR A 627 -15.21 -13.24 41.54
N THR A 628 -14.11 -13.82 42.04
CA THR A 628 -14.16 -14.67 43.25
C THR A 628 -14.49 -13.88 44.52
N GLN A 629 -14.06 -12.63 44.65
CA GLN A 629 -14.48 -11.73 45.74
C GLN A 629 -15.98 -11.41 45.69
N ILE A 630 -16.52 -11.09 44.51
CA ILE A 630 -17.95 -10.82 44.31
C ILE A 630 -18.77 -12.06 44.70
N THR A 631 -18.41 -13.25 44.20
CA THR A 631 -19.11 -14.50 44.54
C THR A 631 -19.13 -14.75 46.05
N ARG A 632 -18.00 -14.54 46.76
CA ARG A 632 -17.95 -14.65 48.23
C ARG A 632 -18.90 -13.66 48.92
N LYS A 633 -18.98 -12.42 48.42
CA LYS A 633 -19.90 -11.40 48.96
C LYS A 633 -21.37 -11.71 48.67
N CYS A 634 -21.69 -12.29 47.51
CA CYS A 634 -23.04 -12.80 47.23
C CYS A 634 -23.44 -13.90 48.23
N SER A 635 -22.58 -14.89 48.47
CA SER A 635 -22.86 -15.95 49.45
C SER A 635 -22.96 -15.44 50.90
N GLU A 636 -22.19 -14.42 51.28
CA GLU A 636 -22.32 -13.75 52.58
C GLU A 636 -23.68 -13.04 52.73
N ILE A 637 -24.14 -12.35 51.68
CA ILE A 637 -25.46 -11.70 51.64
C ILE A 637 -26.58 -12.75 51.71
N GLU A 638 -26.47 -13.87 50.99
CA GLU A 638 -27.43 -14.98 51.05
C GLU A 638 -27.54 -15.56 52.46
N LEU A 639 -26.41 -15.80 53.13
CA LEU A 639 -26.36 -16.29 54.52
C LEU A 639 -27.00 -15.28 55.50
N LEU A 640 -26.74 -13.99 55.33
CA LEU A 640 -27.36 -12.94 56.16
C LEU A 640 -28.86 -12.84 55.93
N ASN A 641 -29.34 -12.96 54.69
CA ASN A 641 -30.77 -12.99 54.39
C ASN A 641 -31.47 -14.22 55.00
N GLN A 642 -30.85 -15.39 54.94
CA GLN A 642 -31.35 -16.59 55.62
C GLN A 642 -31.44 -16.38 57.14
N LYS A 643 -30.42 -15.75 57.74
CA LYS A 643 -30.41 -15.42 59.18
C LYS A 643 -31.52 -14.43 59.57
N ILE A 644 -31.74 -13.40 58.76
CA ILE A 644 -32.84 -12.43 58.94
C ILE A 644 -34.19 -13.15 58.86
N ASN A 645 -34.41 -14.01 57.86
CA ASN A 645 -35.65 -14.78 57.73
C ASN A 645 -35.91 -15.68 58.93
N MET A 646 -34.89 -16.39 59.44
CA MET A 646 -35.02 -17.21 60.65
C MET A 646 -35.37 -16.35 61.90
N MET A 647 -34.75 -15.17 62.03
CA MET A 647 -35.06 -14.24 63.13
C MET A 647 -36.48 -13.68 63.02
N GLN A 648 -36.94 -13.35 61.81
CA GLN A 648 -38.30 -12.88 61.56
C GLN A 648 -39.33 -13.97 61.91
N MET A 649 -39.13 -15.21 61.44
CA MET A 649 -40.01 -16.34 61.78
C MET A 649 -40.07 -16.60 63.30
N ALA A 650 -38.95 -16.43 64.01
CA ALA A 650 -38.91 -16.55 65.47
C ALA A 650 -39.66 -15.40 66.17
N LEU A 651 -39.55 -14.17 65.66
CA LEU A 651 -40.26 -13.00 66.15
C LEU A 651 -41.79 -13.11 65.89
N ASP A 652 -42.19 -13.53 64.69
CA ASP A 652 -43.61 -13.70 64.35
C ASP A 652 -44.25 -14.79 65.23
N ARG A 653 -43.52 -15.88 65.49
CA ARG A 653 -43.96 -16.94 66.42
C ARG A 653 -44.09 -16.43 67.86
N SER A 654 -43.15 -15.61 68.35
CA SER A 654 -43.22 -15.06 69.70
C SER A 654 -44.32 -14.00 69.84
N ASN A 655 -44.54 -13.18 68.81
CA ASN A 655 -45.65 -12.23 68.73
C ASN A 655 -47.02 -12.94 68.73
N SER A 656 -47.17 -14.05 67.97
CA SER A 656 -48.37 -14.89 68.02
C SER A 656 -48.63 -15.40 69.44
N GLN A 657 -47.62 -16.02 70.06
CA GLN A 657 -47.73 -16.52 71.44
C GLN A 657 -48.04 -15.41 72.46
N TYR A 658 -47.48 -14.22 72.27
CA TYR A 658 -47.77 -13.06 73.12
C TYR A 658 -49.23 -12.58 72.96
N ASN A 659 -49.75 -12.55 71.72
CA ASN A 659 -51.14 -12.21 71.45
C ASN A 659 -52.10 -13.25 72.05
N ASP A 660 -51.78 -14.54 71.95
CA ASP A 660 -52.55 -15.61 72.61
C ASP A 660 -52.63 -15.38 74.13
N ARG A 661 -51.50 -15.03 74.77
CA ARG A 661 -51.48 -14.69 76.20
C ARG A 661 -52.21 -13.40 76.54
N LEU A 662 -52.25 -12.41 75.66
CA LEU A 662 -53.10 -11.23 75.86
C LEU A 662 -54.58 -11.61 75.81
N GLU A 663 -54.98 -12.54 74.95
CA GLU A 663 -56.37 -13.02 74.87
C GLU A 663 -56.74 -13.87 76.10
N ASP A 664 -55.87 -14.79 76.54
CA ASP A 664 -56.00 -15.50 77.83
C ASP A 664 -56.26 -14.50 78.98
N ILE A 665 -55.46 -13.43 79.05
CA ILE A 665 -55.60 -12.39 80.08
C ILE A 665 -56.92 -11.61 79.95
N LYS A 666 -57.44 -11.37 78.73
CA LYS A 666 -58.78 -10.76 78.54
C LYS A 666 -59.88 -11.69 79.04
N LEU A 667 -59.83 -12.97 78.66
CA LEU A 667 -60.80 -13.98 79.10
C LEU A 667 -60.81 -14.12 80.63
N LEU A 668 -59.63 -14.21 81.26
CA LEU A 668 -59.50 -14.22 82.73
C LEU A 668 -60.03 -12.94 83.39
N LYS A 669 -59.83 -11.76 82.79
CA LYS A 669 -60.41 -10.50 83.28
C LYS A 669 -61.95 -10.49 83.19
N ILE A 670 -62.50 -11.04 82.12
CA ILE A 670 -63.96 -11.22 81.97
C ILE A 670 -64.48 -12.17 83.05
N GLU A 671 -63.80 -13.30 83.28
CA GLU A 671 -64.25 -14.27 84.28
C GLU A 671 -64.13 -13.73 85.72
N ILE A 672 -63.06 -12.98 86.05
CA ILE A 672 -62.98 -12.25 87.32
C ILE A 672 -64.14 -11.25 87.47
N LYS A 673 -64.59 -10.60 86.39
CA LYS A 673 -65.75 -9.70 86.42
C LYS A 673 -67.06 -10.48 86.63
N ASN A 674 -67.22 -11.64 85.99
CA ASN A 674 -68.36 -12.53 86.17
C ASN A 674 -68.46 -13.04 87.61
N LEU A 675 -67.38 -13.61 88.15
CA LEU A 675 -67.31 -14.11 89.52
C LEU A 675 -67.54 -12.99 90.56
N ARG A 676 -67.02 -11.77 90.33
CA ARG A 676 -67.33 -10.61 91.17
C ARG A 676 -68.81 -10.24 91.12
N SER A 677 -69.44 -10.32 89.94
CA SER A 677 -70.87 -10.07 89.78
C SER A 677 -71.71 -11.13 90.51
N GLN A 678 -71.42 -12.41 90.30
CA GLN A 678 -72.06 -13.54 91.00
C GLN A 678 -71.92 -13.42 92.52
N ARG A 679 -70.70 -13.15 93.03
CA ARG A 679 -70.46 -12.89 94.46
C ARG A 679 -71.30 -11.73 94.98
N ASN A 680 -71.42 -10.64 94.23
CA ASN A 680 -72.22 -9.49 94.63
C ASN A 680 -73.73 -9.80 94.64
N LEU A 681 -74.22 -10.62 93.70
CA LEU A 681 -75.60 -11.11 93.69
C LEU A 681 -75.87 -12.04 94.87
N LEU A 682 -74.98 -12.99 95.16
CA LEU A 682 -75.07 -13.87 96.33
C LEU A 682 -75.03 -13.07 97.65
N ALA A 683 -74.17 -12.05 97.76
CA ALA A 683 -74.12 -11.17 98.92
C ALA A 683 -75.43 -10.39 99.14
N ARG A 684 -76.07 -9.89 98.06
CA ARG A 684 -77.42 -9.30 98.15
C ARG A 684 -78.47 -10.34 98.52
N GLY A 685 -78.35 -11.56 98.01
CA GLY A 685 -79.21 -12.69 98.40
C GLY A 685 -79.12 -12.97 99.90
N ILE A 686 -77.92 -13.05 100.45
CA ILE A 686 -77.68 -13.23 101.89
C ILE A 686 -78.29 -12.08 102.70
N ALA A 687 -78.09 -10.83 102.29
CA ALA A 687 -78.73 -9.68 102.95
C ALA A 687 -80.26 -9.80 102.95
N ASN A 688 -80.87 -10.11 101.80
CA ASN A 688 -82.30 -10.32 101.68
C ASN A 688 -82.81 -11.52 102.52
N THR A 689 -81.99 -12.56 102.76
CA THR A 689 -82.37 -13.63 103.70
C THR A 689 -82.42 -13.19 105.16
N ALA A 690 -81.71 -12.12 105.55
CA ALA A 690 -81.86 -11.53 106.88
C ALA A 690 -83.20 -10.77 106.99
N ASP A 691 -83.53 -9.99 105.96
CA ASP A 691 -84.82 -9.28 105.86
C ASP A 691 -86.00 -10.27 105.85
N MET A 692 -85.93 -11.34 105.04
CA MET A 692 -86.93 -12.42 105.04
C MET A 692 -87.04 -13.13 106.40
N ARG A 693 -85.93 -13.34 107.13
CA ARG A 693 -86.00 -13.89 108.50
C ARG A 693 -86.70 -12.94 109.46
N GLN A 694 -86.46 -11.64 109.34
CA GLN A 694 -87.15 -10.62 110.13
C GLN A 694 -88.64 -10.56 109.78
N GLU A 695 -89.00 -10.65 108.50
CA GLU A 695 -90.39 -10.74 108.03
C GLU A 695 -91.07 -12.00 108.55
N VAL A 696 -90.42 -13.17 108.50
CA VAL A 696 -90.93 -14.41 109.11
C VAL A 696 -91.12 -14.27 110.62
N LEU A 697 -90.22 -13.61 111.35
CA LEU A 697 -90.39 -13.34 112.78
C LEU A 697 -91.56 -12.37 113.05
N GLN A 698 -91.74 -11.36 112.19
CA GLN A 698 -92.85 -10.40 112.30
C GLN A 698 -94.19 -11.05 111.97
N LEU A 699 -94.27 -11.87 110.92
CA LEU A 699 -95.43 -12.69 110.58
C LEU A 699 -95.75 -13.69 111.70
N ASN A 700 -94.76 -14.31 112.33
CA ASN A 700 -94.99 -15.16 113.51
C ASN A 700 -95.52 -14.37 114.71
N ARG A 701 -95.04 -13.14 114.97
CA ARG A 701 -95.60 -12.26 116.01
C ARG A 701 -97.05 -11.87 115.71
N VAL A 702 -97.35 -11.50 114.46
CA VAL A 702 -98.72 -11.19 114.03
C VAL A 702 -99.61 -12.44 114.11
N LEU A 703 -99.13 -13.62 113.72
CA LEU A 703 -99.86 -14.88 113.87
C LEU A 703 -100.15 -15.21 115.33
N VAL A 704 -99.21 -14.97 116.25
CA VAL A 704 -99.44 -15.14 117.69
C VAL A 704 -100.44 -14.11 118.21
N GLN A 705 -100.35 -12.84 117.79
CA GLN A 705 -101.34 -11.81 118.13
C GLN A 705 -102.74 -12.16 117.62
N GLU A 706 -102.88 -12.62 116.37
CA GLU A 706 -104.16 -13.05 115.80
C GLU A 706 -104.68 -14.36 116.42
N ARG A 707 -103.81 -15.27 116.87
CA ARG A 707 -104.22 -16.43 117.69
C ARG A 707 -104.70 -16.02 119.09
N VAL A 708 -104.05 -15.04 119.74
CA VAL A 708 -104.49 -14.47 121.01
C VAL A 708 -105.80 -13.70 120.82
N ARG A 709 -105.93 -12.95 119.73
CA ARG A 709 -107.17 -12.23 119.35
C ARG A 709 -108.30 -13.20 119.04
N SER A 710 -108.03 -14.29 118.32
CA SER A 710 -109.01 -15.34 118.04
C SER A 710 -109.47 -16.01 119.34
N ARG A 711 -108.56 -16.33 120.27
CA ARG A 711 -108.92 -16.82 121.61
C ARG A 711 -109.69 -15.80 122.44
N ALA A 712 -109.35 -14.51 122.33
CA ALA A 712 -110.11 -13.44 123.00
C ALA A 712 -111.54 -13.36 122.42
N LEU A 713 -111.69 -13.47 121.10
CA LEU A 713 -112.99 -13.53 120.41
C LEU A 713 -113.76 -14.82 120.71
N GLU A 714 -113.09 -15.96 120.90
CA GLU A 714 -113.70 -17.21 121.41
C GLU A 714 -114.17 -17.03 122.87
N ASN A 715 -113.40 -16.33 123.70
CA ASN A 715 -113.80 -15.99 125.07
C ASN A 715 -114.96 -14.96 125.11
N GLU A 716 -114.99 -14.00 124.18
CA GLU A 716 -116.14 -13.09 123.97
C GLU A 716 -117.37 -13.81 123.38
N MET A 717 -117.17 -14.88 122.58
CA MET A 717 -118.26 -15.75 122.11
C MET A 717 -118.84 -16.62 123.23
N THR A 718 -118.01 -17.09 124.16
CA THR A 718 -118.46 -17.85 125.35
C THR A 718 -119.01 -16.96 126.47
N THR A 719 -118.70 -15.66 126.46
CA THR A 719 -119.27 -14.65 127.35
C THR A 719 -119.66 -13.38 126.56
N PRO A 720 -120.86 -13.36 125.93
CA PRO A 720 -121.25 -12.29 125.01
C PRO A 720 -121.56 -10.96 125.72
N MET A 721 -120.53 -10.10 125.84
CA MET A 721 -120.66 -8.73 126.34
C MET A 721 -120.44 -7.70 125.21
N ASN A 722 -121.39 -7.62 124.27
CA ASN A 722 -121.99 -6.35 123.81
C ASN A 722 -123.04 -6.56 122.71
N VAL A 723 -124.13 -5.79 122.80
CA VAL A 723 -125.27 -5.82 121.88
C VAL A 723 -125.06 -4.80 120.75
N HIS A 724 -125.65 -5.06 119.57
CA HIS A 724 -125.69 -4.24 118.34
C HIS A 724 -124.57 -4.47 117.30
N ARG A 725 -124.78 -5.55 116.54
CA ARG A 725 -124.15 -5.88 115.27
C ARG A 725 -124.86 -5.12 114.13
N TRP A 726 -124.25 -4.04 113.57
CA TRP A 726 -124.33 -3.49 112.18
C TRP A 726 -124.13 -1.95 112.10
N ARG A 727 -123.38 -1.45 111.08
CA ARG A 727 -123.30 -0.02 110.68
C ARG A 727 -123.01 0.11 109.18
N LYS A 728 -123.56 1.14 108.51
CA LYS A 728 -123.46 1.38 107.04
C LYS A 728 -122.18 2.13 106.63
N LEU A 729 -121.78 1.96 105.36
CA LEU A 729 -120.59 2.53 104.70
C LEU A 729 -120.94 3.78 103.86
N ASN A 730 -120.06 4.79 103.79
CA ASN A 730 -120.23 6.02 102.99
C ASN A 730 -119.01 6.27 102.07
N GLY A 731 -119.26 6.81 100.86
CA GLY A 731 -118.24 7.32 99.92
C GLY A 731 -118.90 8.17 98.81
N ILE A 732 -118.17 9.14 98.25
CA ILE A 732 -118.67 10.12 97.24
C ILE A 732 -117.57 10.36 96.18
N ASP A 733 -117.95 10.48 94.90
CA ASP A 733 -117.04 10.66 93.75
C ASP A 733 -116.53 12.11 93.55
N PRO A 734 -115.35 12.31 92.91
CA PRO A 734 -114.70 13.62 92.75
C PRO A 734 -115.22 14.49 91.58
N ASP A 735 -115.06 15.80 91.72
CA ASP A 735 -115.65 16.84 90.85
C ASP A 735 -114.89 17.11 89.53
N LYS A 736 -115.63 17.53 88.50
CA LYS A 736 -115.18 17.74 87.10
C LYS A 736 -114.00 18.72 86.97
N ALA A 737 -113.89 19.71 87.87
CA ALA A 737 -112.77 20.65 87.87
C ALA A 737 -111.41 19.97 88.11
N GLN A 738 -111.36 18.92 88.93
CA GLN A 738 -110.13 18.18 89.23
C GLN A 738 -109.66 17.37 88.01
N LEU A 739 -110.60 16.78 87.27
CA LEU A 739 -110.33 16.09 85.99
C LEU A 739 -109.78 17.06 84.93
N LEU A 740 -110.38 18.23 84.77
CA LEU A 740 -109.92 19.25 83.82
C LEU A 740 -108.50 19.75 84.12
N SER A 741 -108.19 20.01 85.39
CA SER A 741 -106.83 20.35 85.83
C SER A 741 -105.82 19.23 85.54
N LYS A 742 -106.21 17.97 85.75
CA LYS A 742 -105.39 16.80 85.42
C LYS A 742 -105.11 16.69 83.92
N VAL A 743 -106.12 16.92 83.07
CA VAL A 743 -105.97 16.91 81.60
C VAL A 743 -105.01 18.00 81.14
N GLN A 744 -105.15 19.24 81.62
CA GLN A 744 -104.23 20.34 81.25
C GLN A 744 -102.79 20.09 81.73
N SER A 745 -102.61 19.51 82.92
CA SER A 745 -101.31 19.09 83.43
C SER A 745 -100.66 18.02 82.53
N LEU A 746 -101.45 17.02 82.10
CA LEU A 746 -100.98 15.96 81.19
C LEU A 746 -100.66 16.51 79.79
N GLN A 747 -101.44 17.42 79.25
CA GLN A 747 -101.18 18.08 77.95
C GLN A 747 -99.89 18.92 77.98
N LYS A 748 -99.65 19.69 79.04
CA LYS A 748 -98.37 20.42 79.22
C LYS A 748 -97.18 19.48 79.32
N ARG A 749 -97.32 18.36 80.04
CA ARG A 749 -96.26 17.33 80.14
C ARG A 749 -96.01 16.64 78.80
N LEU A 750 -97.05 16.37 78.03
CA LEU A 750 -96.96 15.78 76.69
C LEU A 750 -96.17 16.70 75.75
N LEU A 751 -96.55 17.98 75.63
CA LEU A 751 -95.83 18.99 74.85
C LEU A 751 -94.34 19.08 75.24
N LEU A 752 -94.04 19.05 76.54
CA LEU A 752 -92.65 19.04 77.01
C LEU A 752 -91.90 17.79 76.53
N GLN A 753 -92.49 16.60 76.65
CA GLN A 753 -91.87 15.36 76.16
C GLN A 753 -91.70 15.36 74.63
N THR A 754 -92.67 15.86 73.87
CA THR A 754 -92.57 15.98 72.41
C THR A 754 -91.42 16.92 72.02
N SER A 755 -91.23 18.04 72.73
CA SER A 755 -90.10 18.95 72.50
C SER A 755 -88.72 18.31 72.81
N VAL A 756 -88.66 17.39 73.79
CA VAL A 756 -87.43 16.65 74.12
C VAL A 756 -87.17 15.53 73.10
N LEU A 757 -88.22 14.90 72.57
CA LEU A 757 -88.08 13.93 71.47
C LEU A 757 -87.57 14.58 70.19
N LEU A 758 -88.15 15.70 69.76
CA LEU A 758 -87.69 16.44 68.58
C LEU A 758 -86.20 16.81 68.66
N LYS A 759 -85.74 17.32 69.82
CA LYS A 759 -84.30 17.60 70.04
C LYS A 759 -83.44 16.35 70.00
N LYS A 760 -83.96 15.19 70.41
CA LYS A 760 -83.23 13.92 70.29
C LYS A 760 -83.17 13.47 68.84
N ASP A 761 -84.25 13.61 68.08
CA ASP A 761 -84.29 13.25 66.65
C ASP A 761 -83.33 14.14 65.82
N GLU A 762 -83.23 15.44 66.13
CA GLU A 762 -82.19 16.34 65.58
C GLU A 762 -80.76 15.85 65.91
N THR A 763 -80.50 15.45 67.16
CA THR A 763 -79.19 14.89 67.52
C THR A 763 -78.91 13.54 66.85
N ILE A 764 -79.94 12.73 66.59
CA ILE A 764 -79.80 11.47 65.87
C ILE A 764 -79.46 11.75 64.40
N GLN A 765 -80.20 12.64 63.72
CA GLN A 765 -79.88 13.04 62.33
C GLN A 765 -78.44 13.52 62.17
N THR A 766 -78.00 14.47 63.02
CA THR A 766 -76.62 15.00 62.94
C THR A 766 -75.53 13.98 63.29
N ILE A 767 -75.85 12.90 64.02
CA ILE A 767 -74.96 11.76 64.23
C ILE A 767 -74.99 10.84 63.01
N THR A 768 -76.16 10.54 62.44
CA THR A 768 -76.31 9.69 61.25
C THR A 768 -75.58 10.29 60.04
N GLU A 769 -75.71 11.60 59.80
CA GLU A 769 -74.94 12.31 58.75
C GLU A 769 -73.42 12.18 58.95
N LYS A 770 -72.94 12.26 60.19
CA LYS A 770 -71.51 12.09 60.51
C LYS A 770 -71.03 10.66 60.35
N VAL A 771 -71.85 9.67 60.71
CA VAL A 771 -71.54 8.24 60.47
C VAL A 771 -71.48 7.98 58.97
N GLN A 772 -72.46 8.47 58.21
CA GLN A 772 -72.51 8.32 56.76
C GLN A 772 -71.30 9.01 56.09
N TYR A 773 -70.92 10.22 56.52
CA TYR A 773 -69.69 10.88 56.05
C TYR A 773 -68.42 10.07 56.37
N LEU A 774 -68.34 9.44 57.55
CA LEU A 774 -67.20 8.59 57.93
C LEU A 774 -67.18 7.27 57.15
N GLU A 775 -68.32 6.66 56.84
CA GLU A 775 -68.41 5.49 55.95
C GLU A 775 -67.99 5.86 54.51
N ASP A 776 -68.42 7.02 54.03
CA ASP A 776 -68.03 7.60 52.73
C ASP A 776 -66.54 7.97 52.66
N PHE A 777 -65.92 8.29 53.80
CA PHE A 777 -64.48 8.56 53.91
C PHE A 777 -63.67 7.25 54.03
N THR A 778 -64.19 6.28 54.77
CA THR A 778 -63.54 4.98 55.00
C THR A 778 -63.60 4.09 53.77
N SER A 779 -64.67 4.14 52.97
CA SER A 779 -64.75 3.48 51.66
C SER A 779 -63.82 4.09 50.60
N LYS A 780 -63.41 5.36 50.76
CA LYS A 780 -62.42 6.04 49.91
C LYS A 780 -60.97 5.80 50.37
N LEU A 781 -60.75 5.20 51.55
CA LEU A 781 -59.43 4.77 52.01
C LEU A 781 -59.09 3.37 51.45
N PRO A 782 -57.91 3.16 50.85
CA PRO A 782 -57.55 1.85 50.31
C PRO A 782 -57.43 0.81 51.43
N SER A 783 -58.28 -0.21 51.39
CA SER A 783 -58.17 -1.37 52.27
C SER A 783 -56.87 -2.14 52.01
N GLU A 784 -56.43 -2.93 53.00
CA GLU A 784 -55.18 -3.71 52.93
C GLU A 784 -55.10 -4.56 51.66
N ASN A 785 -56.21 -5.23 51.31
CA ASN A 785 -56.35 -6.04 50.09
C ASN A 785 -56.11 -5.23 48.80
N ILE A 786 -56.64 -3.99 48.72
CA ILE A 786 -56.42 -3.13 47.55
C ILE A 786 -54.95 -2.73 47.44
N LYS A 787 -54.24 -2.52 48.56
CA LYS A 787 -52.79 -2.23 48.55
C LYS A 787 -51.99 -3.43 48.09
N GLU A 788 -52.33 -4.65 48.53
CA GLU A 788 -51.69 -5.89 48.06
C GLU A 788 -51.95 -6.12 46.57
N GLU A 789 -53.17 -5.92 46.09
CA GLU A 789 -53.49 -5.97 44.66
C GLU A 789 -52.74 -4.90 43.86
N LEU A 790 -52.59 -3.68 44.38
CA LEU A 790 -51.78 -2.62 43.75
C LEU A 790 -50.28 -2.98 43.73
N MET A 791 -49.76 -3.61 44.78
CA MET A 791 -48.38 -4.08 44.83
C MET A 791 -48.14 -5.24 43.85
N MET A 792 -49.07 -6.20 43.78
CA MET A 792 -49.02 -7.34 42.85
C MET A 792 -49.19 -6.91 41.40
N THR A 793 -50.10 -5.98 41.10
CA THR A 793 -50.23 -5.40 39.75
C THR A 793 -49.01 -4.55 39.40
N ARG A 794 -48.43 -3.78 40.33
CA ARG A 794 -47.16 -3.05 40.12
C ARG A 794 -45.97 -3.98 39.86
N HIS A 795 -45.89 -5.12 40.55
CA HIS A 795 -44.87 -6.14 40.27
C HIS A 795 -45.07 -6.81 38.91
N LYS A 796 -46.31 -7.19 38.55
CA LYS A 796 -46.65 -7.69 37.22
C LYS A 796 -46.32 -6.66 36.14
N LEU A 797 -46.70 -5.40 36.31
CA LEU A 797 -46.41 -4.29 35.39
C LEU A 797 -44.90 -4.07 35.22
N SER A 798 -44.13 -4.14 36.30
CA SER A 798 -42.66 -4.06 36.27
C SER A 798 -42.04 -5.24 35.51
N ALA A 799 -42.53 -6.46 35.73
CA ALA A 799 -42.09 -7.65 34.98
C ALA A 799 -42.46 -7.56 33.48
N HIS A 800 -43.67 -7.12 33.15
CA HIS A 800 -44.09 -6.84 31.77
C HIS A 800 -43.26 -5.71 31.14
N THR A 801 -42.91 -4.66 31.89
CA THR A 801 -42.06 -3.58 31.41
C THR A 801 -40.64 -4.08 31.13
N LYS A 802 -40.08 -4.96 31.96
CA LYS A 802 -38.79 -5.62 31.68
C LYS A 802 -38.86 -6.50 30.43
N LYS A 803 -39.91 -7.32 30.27
CA LYS A 803 -40.15 -8.11 29.05
C LYS A 803 -40.32 -7.24 27.81
N MET A 804 -41.04 -6.12 27.90
CA MET A 804 -41.24 -5.18 26.80
C MET A 804 -39.95 -4.46 26.43
N LYS A 805 -39.12 -4.05 27.41
CA LYS A 805 -37.78 -3.50 27.14
C LYS A 805 -36.86 -4.53 26.45
N ALA A 806 -36.90 -5.79 26.86
CA ALA A 806 -36.18 -6.87 26.18
C ALA A 806 -36.69 -7.11 24.75
N ALA A 807 -38.02 -7.11 24.54
CA ALA A 807 -38.62 -7.25 23.22
C ALA A 807 -38.31 -6.05 22.30
N LEU A 808 -38.29 -4.82 22.82
CA LEU A 808 -37.87 -3.62 22.09
C LEU A 808 -36.38 -3.66 21.72
N ALA A 809 -35.52 -4.13 22.63
CA ALA A 809 -34.10 -4.34 22.32
C ALA A 809 -33.91 -5.40 21.23
N LEU A 810 -34.60 -6.54 21.31
CA LEU A 810 -34.59 -7.58 20.27
C LEU A 810 -35.15 -7.07 18.93
N SER A 811 -36.20 -6.23 18.95
CA SER A 811 -36.74 -5.59 17.76
C SER A 811 -35.78 -4.57 17.15
N LYS A 812 -35.01 -3.85 17.98
CA LYS A 812 -33.99 -2.90 17.51
C LYS A 812 -32.82 -3.62 16.84
N ILE A 813 -32.32 -4.69 17.47
CA ILE A 813 -31.29 -5.57 16.89
C ILE A 813 -31.79 -6.16 15.57
N LYS A 814 -33.01 -6.71 15.52
CA LYS A 814 -33.59 -7.23 14.26
C LYS A 814 -33.76 -6.16 13.18
N ASN A 815 -34.06 -4.91 13.53
CA ASN A 815 -34.12 -3.82 12.56
C ASN A 815 -32.72 -3.42 12.05
N GLU A 816 -31.68 -3.53 12.87
CA GLU A 816 -30.28 -3.34 12.47
C GLU A 816 -29.79 -4.52 11.58
N ASP A 817 -30.18 -5.77 11.89
CA ASP A 817 -29.96 -6.96 11.06
C ASP A 817 -30.73 -6.92 9.71
N LEU A 818 -31.89 -6.26 9.66
CA LEU A 818 -32.64 -6.03 8.42
C LEU A 818 -31.97 -4.95 7.58
N LYS A 819 -31.58 -3.81 8.17
CA LYS A 819 -30.86 -2.75 7.45
C LYS A 819 -29.55 -3.23 6.84
N THR A 820 -28.79 -4.06 7.54
CA THR A 820 -27.55 -4.65 7.02
C THR A 820 -27.80 -5.70 5.93
N ARG A 821 -28.95 -6.39 5.97
CA ARG A 821 -29.40 -7.24 4.85
C ARG A 821 -29.85 -6.41 3.65
N ASP A 822 -30.56 -5.32 3.87
CA ASP A 822 -31.03 -4.43 2.79
C ASP A 822 -29.84 -3.77 2.08
N SER A 823 -28.83 -3.29 2.82
CA SER A 823 -27.59 -2.76 2.21
C SER A 823 -26.82 -3.83 1.45
N LEU A 824 -26.73 -5.07 1.96
CA LEU A 824 -26.12 -6.18 1.23
C LEU A 824 -26.91 -6.54 -0.04
N ILE A 825 -28.25 -6.43 -0.02
CA ILE A 825 -29.09 -6.61 -1.20
C ILE A 825 -28.88 -5.49 -2.21
N GLU A 826 -28.67 -4.24 -1.78
CA GLU A 826 -28.29 -3.14 -2.68
C GLU A 826 -26.89 -3.33 -3.28
N GLU A 827 -25.89 -3.71 -2.49
CA GLU A 827 -24.57 -4.09 -3.02
C GLU A 827 -24.67 -5.23 -4.04
N MET A 828 -25.42 -6.28 -3.74
CA MET A 828 -25.66 -7.37 -4.69
C MET A 828 -26.39 -6.90 -5.95
N ARG A 829 -27.38 -5.99 -5.84
CA ARG A 829 -28.06 -5.39 -7.00
C ARG A 829 -27.11 -4.53 -7.84
N ASN A 830 -26.25 -3.75 -7.22
CA ASN A 830 -25.25 -2.91 -7.89
C ASN A 830 -24.23 -3.79 -8.63
N ASN A 831 -23.69 -4.82 -7.97
CA ASN A 831 -22.82 -5.81 -8.61
C ASN A 831 -23.52 -6.52 -9.79
N LEU A 832 -24.81 -6.85 -9.67
CA LEU A 832 -25.59 -7.48 -10.75
C LEU A 832 -25.86 -6.48 -11.91
N MET A 833 -26.04 -5.18 -11.62
CA MET A 833 -26.11 -4.14 -12.66
C MET A 833 -24.76 -3.93 -13.34
N GLU A 834 -23.66 -3.97 -12.61
CA GLU A 834 -22.31 -3.84 -13.15
C GLU A 834 -21.93 -5.04 -14.03
N VAL A 835 -22.20 -6.26 -13.59
CA VAL A 835 -22.06 -7.48 -14.41
C VAL A 835 -22.97 -7.44 -15.65
N LYS A 836 -24.21 -6.94 -15.53
CA LYS A 836 -25.07 -6.69 -16.70
C LYS A 836 -24.48 -5.66 -17.66
N ARG A 837 -23.83 -4.61 -17.15
CA ARG A 837 -23.16 -3.57 -17.95
C ARG A 837 -21.92 -4.13 -18.66
N GLN A 838 -21.13 -4.97 -17.99
CA GLN A 838 -20.00 -5.71 -18.57
C GLN A 838 -20.48 -6.65 -19.68
N LEU A 839 -21.45 -7.53 -19.42
CA LEU A 839 -22.04 -8.41 -20.43
C LEU A 839 -22.66 -7.64 -21.63
N LEU A 840 -23.23 -6.46 -21.40
CA LEU A 840 -23.79 -5.62 -22.46
C LEU A 840 -22.69 -4.91 -23.26
N ASN A 841 -21.55 -4.59 -22.66
CA ASN A 841 -20.35 -4.11 -23.36
C ASN A 841 -19.70 -5.24 -24.17
N GLU A 842 -19.49 -6.42 -23.59
CA GLU A 842 -19.01 -7.62 -24.32
C GLU A 842 -19.93 -7.97 -25.49
N LYS A 843 -21.25 -7.87 -25.30
CA LYS A 843 -22.23 -8.05 -26.39
C LYS A 843 -22.13 -6.97 -27.46
N LYS A 844 -21.84 -5.71 -27.09
CA LYS A 844 -21.57 -4.62 -28.05
C LYS A 844 -20.27 -4.87 -28.82
N GLU A 845 -19.20 -5.29 -28.18
CA GLU A 845 -17.93 -5.62 -28.85
C GLU A 845 -18.07 -6.83 -29.75
N LYS A 846 -18.76 -7.88 -29.30
CA LYS A 846 -19.11 -9.04 -30.12
C LYS A 846 -19.99 -8.67 -31.31
N ASN A 847 -20.94 -7.75 -31.14
CA ASN A 847 -21.74 -7.24 -32.25
C ASN A 847 -20.90 -6.41 -33.22
N LYS A 848 -20.00 -5.54 -32.74
CA LYS A 848 -19.03 -4.83 -33.60
C LYS A 848 -18.16 -5.80 -34.38
N LEU A 849 -17.64 -6.86 -33.75
CA LEU A 849 -16.89 -7.93 -34.41
C LEU A 849 -17.73 -8.71 -35.45
N LEU A 850 -19.03 -8.90 -35.19
CA LEU A 850 -19.95 -9.50 -36.16
C LEU A 850 -20.35 -8.54 -37.30
N GLU A 851 -20.37 -7.23 -37.04
CA GLU A 851 -20.57 -6.19 -38.05
C GLU A 851 -19.33 -6.05 -38.93
N THR A 852 -18.11 -5.96 -38.37
CA THR A 852 -16.89 -5.94 -39.18
C THR A 852 -16.70 -7.24 -39.97
N LEU A 853 -17.07 -8.40 -39.43
CA LEU A 853 -17.12 -9.66 -40.19
C LEU A 853 -18.20 -9.65 -41.29
N ARG A 854 -19.35 -8.99 -41.08
CA ARG A 854 -20.39 -8.82 -42.10
C ARG A 854 -20.01 -7.82 -43.18
N GLU A 855 -19.28 -6.76 -42.82
CA GLU A 855 -18.70 -5.79 -43.75
C GLU A 855 -17.58 -6.43 -44.57
N PHE A 856 -16.70 -7.22 -43.95
CA PHE A 856 -15.75 -8.08 -44.67
C PHE A 856 -16.46 -9.02 -45.65
N ARG A 857 -17.57 -9.64 -45.23
CA ARG A 857 -18.34 -10.58 -46.07
C ARG A 857 -19.18 -9.89 -47.14
N LYS A 858 -19.61 -8.64 -46.92
CA LYS A 858 -20.24 -7.78 -47.95
C LYS A 858 -19.20 -7.33 -48.96
N SER A 859 -18.06 -6.82 -48.50
CA SER A 859 -16.93 -6.45 -49.36
C SER A 859 -16.48 -7.63 -50.22
N ALA A 860 -16.41 -8.84 -49.65
CA ALA A 860 -16.14 -10.08 -50.39
C ALA A 860 -17.25 -10.48 -51.39
N LEU A 861 -18.52 -10.14 -51.14
CA LEU A 861 -19.61 -10.37 -52.10
C LEU A 861 -19.69 -9.28 -53.17
N GLU A 862 -19.28 -8.05 -52.86
CA GLU A 862 -19.22 -6.92 -53.79
C GLU A 862 -18.06 -7.09 -54.76
N THR A 863 -16.89 -7.56 -54.30
CA THR A 863 -15.79 -8.00 -55.20
C THR A 863 -16.17 -9.22 -56.04
N GLN A 864 -17.12 -10.04 -55.60
CA GLN A 864 -17.62 -11.17 -56.40
C GLN A 864 -18.68 -10.73 -57.45
N LYS A 865 -19.44 -9.67 -57.19
CA LYS A 865 -20.35 -9.07 -58.19
C LYS A 865 -19.63 -8.28 -59.28
N THR A 866 -18.43 -7.76 -59.03
CA THR A 866 -17.61 -7.09 -60.06
C THR A 866 -16.92 -8.05 -61.04
N ILE A 867 -17.05 -9.37 -60.85
CA ILE A 867 -16.43 -10.38 -61.73
C ILE A 867 -17.40 -10.87 -62.82
N ASP A 868 -18.71 -10.70 -62.66
CA ASP A 868 -19.73 -11.21 -63.60
C ASP A 868 -19.98 -10.34 -64.86
N GLU A 869 -19.34 -9.16 -65.01
CA GLU A 869 -19.57 -8.27 -66.16
C GLU A 869 -18.60 -8.42 -67.35
N TYR A 870 -17.52 -9.22 -67.24
CA TYR A 870 -16.60 -9.45 -68.37
C TYR A 870 -16.87 -10.75 -69.13
N LYS A 871 -17.64 -10.59 -70.21
CA LYS A 871 -17.98 -11.58 -71.25
C LYS A 871 -16.88 -12.61 -71.56
N ILE A 872 -17.23 -13.89 -71.42
CA ILE A 872 -16.52 -15.01 -72.06
C ILE A 872 -17.13 -15.23 -73.46
N CYS A 873 -16.28 -15.18 -74.50
CA CYS A 873 -16.65 -15.51 -75.88
C CYS A 873 -16.08 -16.87 -76.33
N GLY A 874 -16.89 -17.94 -76.26
CA GLY A 874 -16.69 -19.24 -76.95
C GLY A 874 -15.42 -20.04 -76.58
N ALA A 875 -15.33 -21.36 -76.82
CA ALA A 875 -16.29 -22.44 -77.07
C ALA A 875 -15.63 -23.70 -76.46
N GLY A 876 -16.27 -24.63 -75.77
CA GLY A 876 -17.48 -25.37 -76.17
C GLY A 876 -17.08 -26.78 -76.63
N PHE A 877 -17.15 -27.78 -75.74
CA PHE A 877 -17.54 -29.16 -76.08
C PHE A 877 -17.99 -29.93 -74.82
N LYS A 878 -18.96 -30.84 -74.99
CA LYS A 878 -19.66 -31.59 -73.93
C LYS A 878 -19.06 -32.99 -73.74
N MET A 879 -19.26 -33.56 -72.54
CA MET A 879 -19.75 -34.94 -72.40
C MET A 879 -20.86 -34.98 -71.33
N ASN A 880 -21.97 -35.65 -71.66
CA ASN A 880 -23.02 -36.04 -70.70
C ASN A 880 -22.58 -37.37 -70.03
N CYS A 881 -23.18 -37.88 -68.94
CA CYS A 881 -24.42 -37.53 -68.23
C CYS A 881 -24.18 -37.45 -66.71
#